data_AF-A0AAU7DNX3-F1
#
_entry.id   AF-A0AAU7DNX3-F1
#
_cell.length_a   1.000
_cell.length_b   1.000
_cell.length_c   1.000
_cell.angle_alpha   90.00
_cell.angle_beta   90.00
_cell.angle_gamma   90.00
#
_symmetry.space_group_name_H-M   'P 1'
#
loop_
_entity.id
_entity.type
_entity.pdbx_description
1 polymer ?
#
loop_
_entity_poly.entity_id
_entity_poly.type
_entity_poly.pdbx_seq_one_letter_code
_entity_poly.pdbx_strand_id
1 'polypeptide(L)'
;MLRRAVGHEAGKGETRAYALVRMIEILRNAAVFVSVWCAIPAVPAIAVSTHIPELTSIQSIRHTKPSTIGEVPLHVRGVVTYYDIVAPNLFIQDKTGGIWVDLRGSQVTPPSPGQLLDLHGVVGFGFTPYVAKPNWKVVGTAPAPKALHLTYDDAATGTSDGQWVQMEGVVRSFVQQAEGNVLVIDVATPTGVFKVRVPNFRGPFPIELADAKVRFVGVCGAAFNSRNQLIAIHLLMPSIKDLEVLEAPPQDPFAAPVIPISQVRHFSADLTDEHRVKVIGTVTAIFPNQGIYITDDSGGLYAESQDGSPLTEGDQVEVIGFPAAGTFSPVLRSARIRPTARHFLPTIATINGRAALKGVYDAQLVNIPGTLISYRQRVNSQALVLESDDHVTFEAVFARTGLPLLSIPEGSRISLTGICAVKADENGNPSEFAVVLRSPNDIRVVSSPPWLNAPRAVTILSGFMFSTLAVTGWVFILRRRIRKQTRIITEKLMNEMALEERYRNIFERNLTGLYVAAADGRILDCNDACARILGYNGRHELLGNSACAEKIIRKFHVSLSDASFTVGTEQSFERLDGTEGWALCSLKAVSEKDVEGQVFEGSLIDISERKIAQDRVQFLAYFDTLTKLPNRTLVHDRLSQAIAVAKRRREKLGVLHLDIDSFKIINDCLGHSRGDELLQSIAQRLQGCARKDDTVARLGGDEFLIVLGSIGSFADAAMAAERIAGELKPPFNLNGNSLSVTCSIGISTYPDHGKDAETLIKNADVAMYASKGKGRNTFSFFSEDMTAQAIERLQLGNSMRGAMDRGEFYLVFQPEFNLRTGAVSCWEALLRWKHPELGLVPPDKFIPIAEANGMIVPLGEWVLRTACQHARGWHAAGNKVPVAVNVSAVQFRQIGFCDLVKDVLNETGLYPEYLELEITESLLLATEDMRFEVLSQLKTLGVKLAIDDFGTGYSSLSYLKQLPVSKLKIDRSFVRDLHRNGNEEGITAAIIQMAKCLDLTVTAEGVENEQQLQFLRQQHCDDVQGFLFSKPLRADQMDFQSRKASALFEILSMGIAD
;
A
#
# COMPACT_ATOMS: atom_id res chain seq x y z
N MET A 1 -22.33 -12.64 65.34
CA MET A 1 -21.26 -13.26 66.17
C MET A 1 -19.98 -12.48 65.94
N LEU A 2 -19.42 -11.94 67.03
CA LEU A 2 -18.06 -11.39 67.27
C LEU A 2 -17.35 -10.57 66.15
N ARG A 3 -16.68 -9.43 66.41
CA ARG A 3 -16.48 -8.51 67.56
C ARG A 3 -15.57 -7.39 66.99
N ARG A 4 -15.94 -6.11 67.12
CA ARG A 4 -15.36 -5.10 68.04
C ARG A 4 -13.88 -4.72 67.85
N ALA A 5 -13.64 -3.44 67.52
CA ALA A 5 -12.82 -2.43 68.24
C ALA A 5 -12.61 -1.22 67.27
N VAL A 6 -13.17 -0.01 67.40
CA VAL A 6 -13.20 0.95 68.53
C VAL A 6 -11.82 1.02 69.20
N GLY A 7 -11.04 2.09 69.17
CA GLY A 7 -11.30 3.51 68.87
C GLY A 7 -10.43 4.33 69.84
N HIS A 8 -10.00 5.52 69.40
CA HIS A 8 -9.60 6.68 70.22
C HIS A 8 -8.33 6.51 71.10
N GLU A 9 -7.50 7.51 71.39
CA GLU A 9 -7.44 8.94 71.07
C GLU A 9 -6.08 9.48 71.56
N ALA A 10 -5.83 10.75 71.23
CA ALA A 10 -4.84 11.69 71.76
C ALA A 10 -3.42 11.60 71.17
N GLY A 11 -2.84 12.68 70.62
CA GLY A 11 -3.30 14.06 70.47
C GLY A 11 -2.13 14.99 70.12
N LYS A 12 -2.49 16.21 69.68
CA LYS A 12 -1.66 17.43 69.40
C LYS A 12 -0.95 17.45 68.03
N GLY A 13 -1.03 18.50 67.22
CA GLY A 13 -1.70 19.81 67.33
C GLY A 13 -1.09 20.79 66.30
N GLU A 14 -1.93 21.68 65.74
CA GLU A 14 -1.59 22.93 65.00
C GLU A 14 -0.90 22.75 63.62
N THR A 15 -1.21 23.43 62.52
CA THR A 15 -1.88 24.72 62.28
C THR A 15 -2.46 24.70 60.85
N ARG A 16 -3.79 24.82 60.69
CA ARG A 16 -4.46 25.07 59.40
C ARG A 16 -5.48 26.19 59.59
N ALA A 17 -4.99 27.42 59.52
CA ALA A 17 -5.81 28.62 59.48
C ALA A 17 -5.07 29.64 58.63
N TYR A 18 -5.30 29.65 57.30
CA TYR A 18 -5.10 30.86 56.47
C TYR A 18 -5.67 30.80 55.04
N ALA A 19 -6.26 29.69 54.57
CA ALA A 19 -6.76 29.62 53.18
C ALA A 19 -8.28 29.40 53.00
N LEU A 20 -9.04 29.20 54.08
CA LEU A 20 -10.49 28.95 53.98
C LEU A 20 -11.36 30.22 54.02
N VAL A 21 -10.76 31.40 54.23
CA VAL A 21 -11.50 32.66 54.43
C VAL A 21 -11.72 33.43 53.12
N ARG A 22 -11.09 33.05 51.99
CA ARG A 22 -11.18 33.83 50.74
C ARG A 22 -12.13 33.30 49.65
N MET A 23 -12.81 32.18 49.87
CA MET A 23 -13.74 31.62 48.87
C MET A 23 -15.22 31.64 49.29
N ILE A 24 -15.50 32.03 50.54
CA ILE A 24 -16.86 32.20 51.09
C ILE A 24 -17.44 33.60 50.76
N GLU A 25 -16.65 34.48 50.15
CA GLU A 25 -17.04 35.86 49.82
C GLU A 25 -17.65 36.06 48.42
N ILE A 26 -17.73 35.03 47.57
CA ILE A 26 -18.37 35.14 46.24
C ILE A 26 -19.79 34.54 46.19
N LEU A 27 -20.16 33.70 47.17
CA LEU A 27 -21.48 33.04 47.20
C LEU A 27 -22.50 33.71 48.12
N ARG A 28 -22.25 34.97 48.53
CA ARG A 28 -23.07 35.66 49.52
C ARG A 28 -23.50 37.07 49.11
N ASN A 29 -23.85 37.24 47.84
CA ASN A 29 -24.68 38.38 47.42
C ASN A 29 -25.94 37.88 46.71
N ALA A 30 -27.08 38.33 47.25
CA ALA A 30 -28.44 38.23 46.71
C ALA A 30 -29.24 36.95 47.04
N ALA A 31 -29.47 36.71 48.33
CA ALA A 31 -30.68 36.05 48.82
C ALA A 31 -31.34 36.92 49.89
N VAL A 32 -32.09 37.95 49.48
CA VAL A 32 -33.14 38.60 50.27
C VAL A 32 -34.19 39.14 49.29
N PHE A 33 -35.29 38.41 49.09
CA PHE A 33 -36.65 38.93 49.27
C PHE A 33 -37.65 37.76 49.25
N VAL A 34 -38.59 37.86 50.17
CA VAL A 34 -39.40 36.79 50.76
C VAL A 34 -40.79 36.75 50.11
N SER A 35 -41.35 35.53 50.08
CA SER A 35 -42.78 35.17 50.05
C SER A 35 -43.64 35.53 48.84
N VAL A 36 -44.33 34.53 48.28
CA VAL A 36 -45.81 34.36 48.32
C VAL A 36 -46.25 33.28 47.30
N TRP A 37 -46.82 32.21 47.85
CA TRP A 37 -47.95 31.41 47.36
C TRP A 37 -47.86 30.46 46.14
N CYS A 38 -48.55 29.34 46.37
CA CYS A 38 -48.92 28.24 45.51
C CYS A 38 -49.67 28.62 44.23
N ALA A 39 -49.52 27.73 43.25
CA ALA A 39 -50.39 27.43 42.11
C ALA A 39 -50.48 28.49 40.98
N ILE A 40 -50.19 28.02 39.75
CA ILE A 40 -50.56 28.49 38.37
C ILE A 40 -49.40 28.07 37.40
N PRO A 41 -49.70 27.70 36.13
CA PRO A 41 -49.19 26.47 35.50
C PRO A 41 -47.91 26.66 34.67
N ALA A 42 -47.41 25.53 34.15
CA ALA A 42 -46.27 25.42 33.25
C ALA A 42 -46.28 26.47 32.12
N VAL A 43 -45.25 27.31 32.09
CA VAL A 43 -44.85 28.12 30.93
C VAL A 43 -43.98 27.22 30.04
N PRO A 44 -44.26 27.09 28.73
CA PRO A 44 -43.47 26.23 27.86
C PRO A 44 -42.08 26.83 27.65
N ALA A 45 -41.07 25.97 27.62
CA ALA A 45 -39.69 26.32 27.31
C ALA A 45 -39.63 27.04 25.96
N ILE A 46 -39.23 28.31 25.97
CA ILE A 46 -38.84 29.04 24.76
C ILE A 46 -37.48 28.48 24.35
N ALA A 47 -37.50 27.53 23.41
CA ALA A 47 -36.31 27.15 22.66
C ALA A 47 -35.83 28.37 21.88
N VAL A 48 -34.72 28.97 22.31
CA VAL A 48 -34.00 29.95 21.49
C VAL A 48 -33.38 29.16 20.33
N SER A 49 -34.12 29.07 19.22
CA SER A 49 -33.59 28.68 17.92
C SER A 49 -32.48 29.65 17.55
N THR A 50 -31.22 29.23 17.70
CA THR A 50 -30.11 29.88 17.01
C THR A 50 -30.21 29.45 15.55
N HIS A 51 -30.96 30.22 14.75
CA HIS A 51 -30.98 30.05 13.30
C HIS A 51 -29.54 30.24 12.78
N ILE A 52 -28.86 29.14 12.48
CA ILE A 52 -27.61 29.18 11.71
C ILE A 52 -28.01 29.65 10.30
N PRO A 53 -27.52 30.80 9.82
CA PRO A 53 -27.90 31.32 8.51
C PRO A 53 -27.41 30.39 7.40
N GLU A 54 -28.28 30.15 6.42
CA GLU A 54 -27.99 29.33 5.25
C GLU A 54 -26.96 30.02 4.34
N LEU A 55 -25.92 29.29 3.94
CA LEU A 55 -24.88 29.80 3.05
C LEU A 55 -25.36 29.77 1.60
N THR A 56 -25.34 30.92 0.93
CA THR A 56 -25.93 31.09 -0.41
C THR A 56 -24.92 31.26 -1.55
N SER A 57 -23.62 31.20 -1.25
CA SER A 57 -22.55 31.30 -2.27
C SER A 57 -21.40 30.32 -2.00
N ILE A 58 -20.77 29.82 -3.05
CA ILE A 58 -19.65 28.89 -2.93
C ILE A 58 -18.46 29.54 -2.19
N GLN A 59 -18.19 30.82 -2.44
CA GLN A 59 -17.14 31.55 -1.71
C GLN A 59 -17.39 31.58 -0.20
N SER A 60 -18.63 31.80 0.24
CA SER A 60 -18.96 31.77 1.68
C SER A 60 -18.75 30.39 2.31
N ILE A 61 -19.04 29.31 1.56
CA ILE A 61 -18.79 27.93 2.00
C ILE A 61 -17.28 27.68 2.16
N ARG A 62 -16.45 28.11 1.19
CA ARG A 62 -15.00 27.91 1.23
C ARG A 62 -14.30 28.68 2.36
N HIS A 63 -14.87 29.78 2.83
CA HIS A 63 -14.36 30.53 3.99
C HIS A 63 -14.93 30.06 5.35
N THR A 64 -15.82 29.06 5.35
CA THR A 64 -16.38 28.51 6.58
C THR A 64 -15.35 27.64 7.29
N LYS A 65 -15.13 27.89 8.58
CA LYS A 65 -14.26 27.07 9.43
C LYS A 65 -15.06 25.97 10.12
N PRO A 66 -14.45 24.83 10.50
CA PRO A 66 -15.13 23.78 11.25
C PRO A 66 -15.76 24.35 12.53
N SER A 67 -17.09 24.33 12.62
CA SER A 67 -17.81 24.78 13.82
C SER A 67 -17.92 23.63 14.82
N THR A 68 -17.77 23.94 16.12
CA THR A 68 -18.02 22.98 17.21
C THR A 68 -19.52 22.76 17.47
N ILE A 69 -20.40 23.45 16.74
CA ILE A 69 -21.86 23.48 16.95
C ILE A 69 -22.57 23.36 15.59
N GLY A 70 -23.30 22.25 15.40
CA GLY A 70 -24.34 22.05 14.38
C GLY A 70 -23.90 21.90 12.92
N GLU A 71 -24.75 21.25 12.11
CA GLU A 71 -24.61 21.21 10.65
C GLU A 71 -24.94 22.59 10.06
N VAL A 72 -24.08 23.14 9.19
CA VAL A 72 -24.30 24.44 8.54
C VAL A 72 -25.04 24.20 7.21
N PRO A 73 -26.31 24.65 7.07
CA PRO A 73 -27.07 24.47 5.84
C PRO A 73 -26.54 25.39 4.73
N LEU A 74 -26.63 24.92 3.48
CA LEU A 74 -26.27 25.70 2.29
C LEU A 74 -27.30 25.53 1.17
N HIS A 75 -27.45 26.59 0.36
CA HIS A 75 -28.26 26.64 -0.84
C HIS A 75 -27.53 27.41 -1.93
N VAL A 76 -27.02 26.70 -2.93
CA VAL A 76 -26.22 27.30 -4.02
C VAL A 76 -26.76 26.93 -5.39
N ARG A 77 -26.63 27.85 -6.33
CA ARG A 77 -26.92 27.61 -7.76
C ARG A 77 -25.64 27.60 -8.56
N GLY A 78 -25.33 26.48 -9.18
CA GLY A 78 -24.07 26.28 -9.88
C GLY A 78 -24.22 25.40 -11.13
N VAL A 79 -23.35 25.62 -12.10
CA VAL A 79 -23.26 24.81 -13.32
C VAL A 79 -22.37 23.61 -13.03
N VAL A 80 -22.79 22.42 -13.47
CA VAL A 80 -21.95 21.21 -13.39
C VAL A 80 -20.76 21.35 -14.33
N THR A 81 -19.56 21.19 -13.80
CA THR A 81 -18.30 21.30 -14.56
C THR A 81 -17.70 19.95 -14.86
N TYR A 82 -17.67 19.03 -13.88
CA TYR A 82 -17.08 17.71 -14.02
C TYR A 82 -17.77 16.71 -13.09
N TYR A 83 -17.80 15.44 -13.49
CA TYR A 83 -18.22 14.33 -12.65
C TYR A 83 -17.13 13.28 -12.65
N ASP A 84 -16.60 12.96 -11.47
CA ASP A 84 -15.60 11.92 -11.31
C ASP A 84 -16.27 10.55 -11.21
N ILE A 85 -15.86 9.64 -12.09
CA ILE A 85 -16.41 8.29 -12.23
C ILE A 85 -15.64 7.30 -11.33
N VAL A 86 -14.40 7.64 -10.95
CA VAL A 86 -13.54 6.79 -10.10
C VAL A 86 -13.87 7.01 -8.63
N ALA A 87 -14.09 8.26 -8.24
CA ALA A 87 -14.66 8.63 -6.95
C ALA A 87 -15.92 9.44 -7.23
N PRO A 88 -17.12 9.07 -6.73
CA PRO A 88 -18.39 9.70 -7.11
C PRO A 88 -18.52 11.11 -6.53
N ASN A 89 -17.75 12.04 -7.07
CA ASN A 89 -17.69 13.45 -6.69
C ASN A 89 -18.19 14.27 -7.87
N LEU A 90 -19.17 15.15 -7.60
CA LEU A 90 -19.71 16.07 -8.59
C LEU A 90 -19.13 17.46 -8.36
N PHE A 91 -18.61 18.09 -9.41
CA PHE A 91 -18.06 19.43 -9.32
C PHE A 91 -19.04 20.43 -9.92
N ILE A 92 -19.33 21.48 -9.15
CA ILE A 92 -20.21 22.57 -9.57
C ILE A 92 -19.49 23.89 -9.41
N GLN A 93 -19.86 24.88 -10.23
CA GLN A 93 -19.29 26.20 -10.19
C GLN A 93 -20.35 27.29 -10.35
N ASP A 94 -20.31 28.29 -9.48
CA ASP A 94 -21.10 29.52 -9.56
C ASP A 94 -20.19 30.71 -9.95
N LYS A 95 -20.72 31.93 -9.89
CA LYS A 95 -19.96 33.16 -10.17
C LYS A 95 -18.85 33.48 -9.16
N THR A 96 -18.81 32.78 -8.03
CA THR A 96 -17.93 33.02 -6.87
C THR A 96 -16.85 31.95 -6.69
N GLY A 97 -17.03 30.75 -7.25
CA GLY A 97 -16.01 29.70 -7.26
C GLY A 97 -16.57 28.32 -7.57
N GLY A 98 -15.70 27.31 -7.55
CA GLY A 98 -16.03 25.90 -7.70
C GLY A 98 -16.00 25.16 -6.36
N ILE A 99 -16.83 24.14 -6.23
CA ILE A 99 -16.88 23.23 -5.07
C ILE A 99 -17.23 21.82 -5.54
N TRP A 100 -16.74 20.84 -4.82
CA TRP A 100 -17.12 19.45 -5.03
C TRP A 100 -18.24 19.04 -4.07
N VAL A 101 -19.07 18.14 -4.56
CA VAL A 101 -20.26 17.62 -3.92
C VAL A 101 -20.03 16.13 -3.73
N ASP A 102 -20.11 15.67 -2.49
CA ASP A 102 -19.92 14.28 -2.13
C ASP A 102 -21.19 13.50 -2.48
N LEU A 103 -21.11 12.62 -3.48
CA LEU A 103 -22.22 11.74 -3.87
C LEU A 103 -22.07 10.33 -3.29
N ARG A 104 -21.11 10.08 -2.39
CA ARG A 104 -20.98 8.78 -1.74
C ARG A 104 -22.24 8.45 -0.93
N GLY A 105 -22.98 7.44 -1.39
CA GLY A 105 -24.25 7.02 -0.78
C GLY A 105 -25.50 7.72 -1.32
N SER A 106 -25.39 8.60 -2.33
CA SER A 106 -26.54 9.21 -3.00
C SER A 106 -26.95 8.39 -4.24
N GLN A 107 -28.23 8.02 -4.35
CA GLN A 107 -28.77 7.19 -5.44
C GLN A 107 -29.15 7.97 -6.72
N VAL A 108 -28.88 9.28 -6.76
CA VAL A 108 -29.35 10.14 -7.85
C VAL A 108 -28.39 10.07 -9.05
N THR A 109 -28.92 9.85 -10.25
CA THR A 109 -28.14 9.92 -11.50
C THR A 109 -27.41 11.27 -11.56
N PRO A 110 -26.07 11.26 -11.70
CA PRO A 110 -25.31 12.49 -11.67
C PRO A 110 -25.68 13.36 -12.88
N PRO A 111 -25.94 14.66 -12.67
CA PRO A 111 -26.26 15.57 -13.77
C PRO A 111 -25.07 15.71 -14.72
N SER A 112 -25.36 15.88 -16.01
CA SER A 112 -24.33 16.01 -17.03
C SER A 112 -23.62 17.37 -16.94
N PRO A 113 -22.33 17.47 -17.30
CA PRO A 113 -21.64 18.75 -17.43
C PRO A 113 -22.43 19.75 -18.29
N GLY A 114 -22.52 21.01 -17.84
CA GLY A 114 -23.31 22.08 -18.46
C GLY A 114 -24.75 22.22 -17.97
N GLN A 115 -25.23 21.34 -17.09
CA GLN A 115 -26.54 21.51 -16.43
C GLN A 115 -26.43 22.50 -15.26
N LEU A 116 -27.43 23.38 -15.12
CA LEU A 116 -27.55 24.32 -14.01
C LEU A 116 -28.34 23.67 -12.88
N LEU A 117 -27.72 23.55 -11.71
CA LEU A 117 -28.32 22.95 -10.51
C LEU A 117 -28.75 24.00 -9.50
N ASP A 118 -29.88 23.73 -8.87
CA ASP A 118 -30.32 24.35 -7.63
C ASP A 118 -30.07 23.35 -6.49
N LEU A 119 -28.97 23.54 -5.76
CA LEU A 119 -28.39 22.56 -4.83
C LEU A 119 -28.57 23.02 -3.37
N HIS A 120 -29.16 22.15 -2.55
CA HIS A 120 -29.23 22.25 -1.11
C HIS A 120 -28.35 21.18 -0.45
N GLY A 121 -27.83 21.46 0.73
CA GLY A 121 -27.07 20.47 1.51
C GLY A 121 -26.55 21.04 2.82
N VAL A 122 -25.52 20.39 3.35
CA VAL A 122 -24.78 20.85 4.52
C VAL A 122 -23.30 20.94 4.23
N VAL A 123 -22.60 21.86 4.89
CA VAL A 123 -21.14 22.00 4.71
C VAL A 123 -20.43 20.82 5.36
N GLY A 124 -19.72 20.04 4.54
CA GLY A 124 -18.77 19.03 5.00
C GLY A 124 -17.36 19.62 5.11
N PHE A 125 -16.60 19.15 6.10
CA PHE A 125 -15.21 19.56 6.30
C PHE A 125 -14.26 18.41 5.96
N GLY A 126 -13.39 18.63 4.98
CA GLY A 126 -12.24 17.78 4.63
C GLY A 126 -10.97 18.63 4.59
N PHE A 127 -10.06 18.34 3.66
CA PHE A 127 -8.94 19.25 3.36
C PHE A 127 -9.44 20.59 2.77
N THR A 128 -10.45 20.53 1.91
CA THR A 128 -11.25 21.67 1.45
C THR A 128 -12.72 21.48 1.82
N PRO A 129 -13.49 22.56 2.11
CA PRO A 129 -14.93 22.45 2.36
C PRO A 129 -15.67 21.90 1.15
N TYR A 130 -16.67 21.06 1.39
CA TYR A 130 -17.45 20.38 0.35
C TYR A 130 -18.94 20.35 0.69
N VAL A 131 -19.77 19.96 -0.26
CA VAL A 131 -21.22 19.79 -0.01
C VAL A 131 -21.50 18.34 0.38
N ALA A 132 -21.98 18.14 1.60
CA ALA A 132 -22.46 16.86 2.12
C ALA A 132 -23.99 16.82 2.14
N LYS A 133 -24.56 15.60 2.14
CA LYS A 133 -26.01 15.33 2.06
C LYS A 133 -26.73 16.17 0.98
N PRO A 134 -26.22 16.15 -0.28
CA PRO A 134 -26.72 17.01 -1.33
C PRO A 134 -28.13 16.61 -1.78
N ASN A 135 -28.97 17.61 -2.06
CA ASN A 135 -30.26 17.48 -2.72
C ASN A 135 -30.37 18.57 -3.78
N TRP A 136 -30.61 18.23 -5.04
CA TRP A 136 -30.63 19.21 -6.13
C TRP A 136 -31.79 19.05 -7.09
N LYS A 137 -32.08 20.13 -7.82
CA LYS A 137 -32.95 20.13 -9.00
C LYS A 137 -32.21 20.71 -10.19
N VAL A 138 -32.37 20.09 -11.36
CA VAL A 138 -31.89 20.66 -12.63
C VAL A 138 -32.86 21.75 -13.07
N VAL A 139 -32.39 23.00 -13.13
CA VAL A 139 -33.22 24.17 -13.45
C VAL A 139 -33.05 24.61 -14.92
N GLY A 140 -32.03 24.11 -15.60
CA GLY A 140 -31.81 24.35 -17.03
C GLY A 140 -30.40 23.95 -17.47
N THR A 141 -29.97 24.47 -18.61
CA THR A 141 -28.59 24.35 -19.10
C THR A 141 -27.95 25.73 -19.16
N ALA A 142 -26.65 25.79 -18.88
CA ALA A 142 -25.86 27.00 -18.90
C ALA A 142 -24.53 26.71 -19.61
N PRO A 143 -23.93 27.70 -20.29
CA PRO A 143 -22.61 27.52 -20.89
C PRO A 143 -21.57 27.20 -19.81
N ALA A 144 -20.53 26.46 -20.18
CA ALA A 144 -19.42 26.17 -19.29
C ALA A 144 -18.83 27.49 -18.75
N PRO A 145 -18.49 27.54 -17.45
CA PRO A 145 -17.91 28.74 -16.86
C PRO A 145 -16.59 29.09 -17.56
N LYS A 146 -16.25 30.38 -17.61
CA LYS A 146 -14.97 30.82 -18.18
C LYS A 146 -13.83 30.25 -17.33
N ALA A 147 -12.97 29.43 -17.95
CA ALA A 147 -11.85 28.80 -17.27
C ALA A 147 -10.85 29.86 -16.77
N LEU A 148 -10.46 29.76 -15.50
CA LEU A 148 -9.43 30.61 -14.91
C LEU A 148 -8.05 30.13 -15.37
N HIS A 149 -7.20 31.04 -15.88
CA HIS A 149 -5.81 30.69 -16.20
C HIS A 149 -5.03 30.53 -14.90
N LEU A 150 -4.40 29.36 -14.71
CA LEU A 150 -3.58 29.07 -13.55
C LEU A 150 -2.20 28.60 -13.96
N THR A 151 -1.20 29.13 -13.26
CA THR A 151 0.12 28.52 -13.24
C THR A 151 0.15 27.32 -12.29
N TYR A 152 1.19 26.49 -12.37
CA TYR A 152 1.38 25.40 -11.43
C TYR A 152 1.48 25.90 -9.98
N ASP A 153 2.18 27.01 -9.75
CA ASP A 153 2.37 27.60 -8.42
C ASP A 153 1.04 28.10 -7.83
N ASP A 154 0.17 28.69 -8.66
CA ASP A 154 -1.15 29.12 -8.22
C ASP A 154 -2.00 27.91 -7.80
N ALA A 155 -1.97 26.83 -8.58
CA ALA A 155 -2.66 25.58 -8.26
C ALA A 155 -2.09 24.89 -7.00
N ALA A 156 -0.77 24.96 -6.79
CA ALA A 156 -0.06 24.42 -5.63
C ALA A 156 -0.51 25.05 -4.30
N THR A 157 -1.08 26.26 -4.32
CA THR A 157 -1.65 26.88 -3.11
C THR A 157 -2.91 26.19 -2.57
N GLY A 158 -3.56 25.35 -3.39
CA GLY A 158 -4.83 24.70 -3.06
C GLY A 158 -6.06 25.63 -3.09
N THR A 159 -5.86 26.94 -3.32
CA THR A 159 -6.97 27.92 -3.34
C THR A 159 -7.90 27.74 -4.54
N SER A 160 -7.44 27.10 -5.61
CA SER A 160 -8.22 26.81 -6.82
C SER A 160 -8.82 25.40 -6.86
N ASP A 161 -8.70 24.63 -5.78
CA ASP A 161 -9.25 23.28 -5.69
C ASP A 161 -10.77 23.26 -5.95
N GLY A 162 -11.21 22.39 -6.86
CA GLY A 162 -12.59 22.26 -7.31
C GLY A 162 -13.04 23.29 -8.36
N GLN A 163 -12.16 24.20 -8.81
CA GLN A 163 -12.49 25.21 -9.83
C GLN A 163 -12.21 24.75 -11.25
N TRP A 164 -13.00 25.26 -12.20
CA TRP A 164 -12.78 25.13 -13.63
C TRP A 164 -11.67 26.07 -14.11
N VAL A 165 -10.57 25.47 -14.56
CA VAL A 165 -9.30 26.16 -14.82
C VAL A 165 -8.74 25.74 -16.16
N GLN A 166 -7.84 26.55 -16.69
CA GLN A 166 -6.99 26.20 -17.81
C GLN A 166 -5.53 26.24 -17.36
N MET A 167 -4.79 25.18 -17.68
CA MET A 167 -3.38 25.03 -17.39
C MET A 167 -2.64 24.63 -18.66
N GLU A 168 -1.44 25.16 -18.85
CA GLU A 168 -0.59 24.88 -20.01
C GLU A 168 0.63 24.08 -19.58
N GLY A 169 1.09 23.19 -20.44
CA GLY A 169 2.34 22.48 -20.22
C GLY A 169 2.72 21.55 -21.36
N VAL A 170 3.88 20.93 -21.26
CA VAL A 170 4.41 20.02 -22.26
C VAL A 170 4.06 18.58 -21.88
N VAL A 171 3.50 17.82 -22.82
CA VAL A 171 3.09 16.44 -22.57
C VAL A 171 4.30 15.50 -22.55
N ARG A 172 4.48 14.77 -21.44
CA ARG A 172 5.60 13.83 -21.25
C ARG A 172 5.25 12.39 -21.60
N SER A 173 4.18 11.88 -21.00
CA SER A 173 3.79 10.46 -21.08
C SER A 173 2.30 10.26 -20.92
N PHE A 174 1.84 9.10 -21.39
CA PHE A 174 0.47 8.63 -21.26
C PHE A 174 0.46 7.31 -20.52
N VAL A 175 -0.40 7.19 -19.52
CA VAL A 175 -0.63 5.94 -18.79
C VAL A 175 -2.13 5.72 -18.70
N GLN A 176 -2.61 4.55 -19.15
CA GLN A 176 -3.99 4.17 -18.91
C GLN A 176 -4.09 3.42 -17.59
N GLN A 177 -4.92 3.91 -16.68
CA GLN A 177 -5.20 3.21 -15.43
C GLN A 177 -6.26 2.13 -15.67
N ALA A 178 -6.00 0.93 -15.14
CA ALA A 178 -6.87 -0.24 -15.30
C ALA A 178 -8.25 -0.05 -14.64
N GLU A 179 -8.33 0.76 -13.58
CA GLU A 179 -9.60 1.12 -12.94
C GLU A 179 -10.23 2.33 -13.66
N GLY A 180 -11.40 2.15 -14.28
CA GLY A 180 -12.22 3.24 -14.85
C GLY A 180 -11.86 3.70 -16.28
N ASN A 181 -10.95 3.01 -16.99
CA ASN A 181 -10.46 3.42 -18.31
C ASN A 181 -10.02 4.90 -18.36
N VAL A 182 -9.32 5.35 -17.31
CA VAL A 182 -8.85 6.73 -17.21
C VAL A 182 -7.50 6.86 -17.90
N LEU A 183 -7.43 7.74 -18.91
CA LEU A 183 -6.17 8.18 -19.49
C LEU A 183 -5.55 9.22 -18.56
N VAL A 184 -4.34 8.93 -18.08
CA VAL A 184 -3.52 9.87 -17.31
C VAL A 184 -2.43 10.40 -18.22
N ILE A 185 -2.36 11.73 -18.34
CA ILE A 185 -1.34 12.44 -19.09
C ILE A 185 -0.43 13.14 -18.10
N ASP A 186 0.86 12.84 -18.15
CA ASP A 186 1.87 13.56 -17.36
C ASP A 186 2.26 14.84 -18.11
N VAL A 187 2.09 15.99 -17.46
CA VAL A 187 2.31 17.31 -18.08
C VAL A 187 3.32 18.11 -17.26
N ALA A 188 4.35 18.59 -17.93
CA ALA A 188 5.43 19.40 -17.37
C ALA A 188 5.12 20.89 -17.49
N THR A 189 5.52 21.67 -16.49
CA THR A 189 5.56 23.14 -16.52
C THR A 189 6.95 23.61 -16.05
N PRO A 190 7.27 24.91 -16.13
CA PRO A 190 8.58 25.41 -15.69
C PRO A 190 8.82 25.28 -14.18
N THR A 191 7.76 25.09 -13.39
CA THR A 191 7.83 25.06 -11.92
C THR A 191 7.29 23.76 -11.31
N GLY A 192 6.78 22.82 -12.11
CA GLY A 192 6.18 21.60 -11.59
C GLY A 192 5.78 20.56 -12.64
N VAL A 193 5.19 19.48 -12.16
CA VAL A 193 4.54 18.45 -12.98
C VAL A 193 3.15 18.20 -12.42
N PHE A 194 2.14 18.24 -13.28
CA PHE A 194 0.77 17.91 -12.94
C PHE A 194 0.24 16.79 -13.84
N LYS A 195 -0.80 16.10 -13.36
CA LYS A 195 -1.41 14.97 -14.06
C LYS A 195 -2.77 15.34 -14.59
N VAL A 196 -2.99 15.26 -15.89
CA VAL A 196 -4.34 15.39 -16.47
C VAL A 196 -4.99 14.02 -16.47
N ARG A 197 -6.24 13.93 -16.01
CA ARG A 197 -7.03 12.69 -15.99
C ARG A 197 -8.23 12.86 -16.89
N VAL A 198 -8.36 11.98 -17.88
CA VAL A 198 -9.49 11.93 -18.80
C VAL A 198 -10.22 10.61 -18.59
N PRO A 199 -11.45 10.61 -18.07
CA PRO A 199 -12.20 9.38 -17.85
C PRO A 199 -12.73 8.77 -19.16
N ASN A 200 -13.09 7.48 -19.13
CA ASN A 200 -13.72 6.77 -20.26
C ASN A 200 -12.96 6.85 -21.60
N PHE A 201 -11.63 6.94 -21.59
CA PHE A 201 -10.86 6.99 -22.82
C PHE A 201 -10.76 5.59 -23.46
N ARG A 202 -11.30 5.43 -24.68
CA ARG A 202 -11.37 4.15 -25.43
C ARG A 202 -10.63 4.19 -26.79
N GLY A 203 -9.72 5.14 -26.99
CA GLY A 203 -8.95 5.31 -28.24
C GLY A 203 -7.51 4.80 -28.16
N PRO A 204 -6.76 4.77 -29.29
CA PRO A 204 -5.31 4.58 -29.25
C PRO A 204 -4.65 5.72 -28.47
N PHE A 205 -3.55 5.44 -27.77
CA PHE A 205 -2.79 6.47 -27.08
C PHE A 205 -2.40 7.58 -28.07
N PRO A 206 -2.65 8.86 -27.76
CA PRO A 206 -2.27 9.96 -28.63
C PRO A 206 -0.76 10.25 -28.47
N ILE A 207 0.06 9.25 -28.80
CA ILE A 207 1.52 9.31 -28.71
C ILE A 207 2.06 10.47 -29.56
N GLU A 208 1.33 10.85 -30.61
CA GLU A 208 1.58 12.02 -31.45
C GLU A 208 1.55 13.35 -30.69
N LEU A 209 0.98 13.41 -29.49
CA LEU A 209 1.00 14.61 -28.64
C LEU A 209 2.18 14.63 -27.66
N ALA A 210 3.00 13.56 -27.59
CA ALA A 210 4.20 13.57 -26.75
C ALA A 210 5.15 14.68 -27.24
N ASP A 211 5.69 15.47 -26.32
CA ASP A 211 6.53 16.66 -26.59
C ASP A 211 5.77 17.84 -27.22
N ALA A 212 4.44 17.77 -27.37
CA ALA A 212 3.63 18.92 -27.74
C ALA A 212 3.34 19.79 -26.51
N LYS A 213 3.34 21.12 -26.71
CA LYS A 213 2.85 22.06 -25.71
C LYS A 213 1.35 22.18 -25.86
N VAL A 214 0.61 21.83 -24.81
CA VAL A 214 -0.84 21.69 -24.84
C VAL A 214 -1.46 22.53 -23.73
N ARG A 215 -2.57 23.19 -24.05
CA ARG A 215 -3.47 23.81 -23.08
C ARG A 215 -4.56 22.81 -22.73
N PHE A 216 -4.71 22.56 -21.44
CA PHE A 216 -5.74 21.69 -20.88
C PHE A 216 -6.76 22.52 -20.13
N VAL A 217 -8.04 22.15 -20.27
CA VAL A 217 -9.15 22.77 -19.56
C VAL A 217 -9.86 21.71 -18.74
N GLY A 218 -10.05 21.96 -17.45
CA GLY A 218 -10.66 20.98 -16.54
C GLY A 218 -10.81 21.49 -15.12
N VAL A 219 -11.19 20.61 -14.21
CA VAL A 219 -11.27 20.92 -12.77
C VAL A 219 -9.92 20.68 -12.10
N CYS A 220 -9.42 21.69 -11.36
CA CYS A 220 -8.21 21.55 -10.55
C CYS A 220 -8.50 20.73 -9.28
N GLY A 221 -7.69 19.71 -9.03
CA GLY A 221 -7.68 18.91 -7.81
C GLY A 221 -6.28 18.90 -7.18
N ALA A 222 -6.09 19.62 -6.08
CA ALA A 222 -4.80 19.67 -5.38
C ALA A 222 -4.81 18.73 -4.16
N ALA A 223 -3.86 17.80 -4.09
CA ALA A 223 -3.76 16.82 -3.01
C ALA A 223 -2.67 17.21 -2.01
N PHE A 224 -2.98 17.18 -0.72
CA PHE A 224 -2.06 17.52 0.37
C PHE A 224 -1.94 16.37 1.38
N ASN A 225 -0.78 16.25 2.04
CA ASN A 225 -0.59 15.28 3.12
C ASN A 225 -1.10 15.82 4.47
N SER A 226 -1.04 15.00 5.53
CA SER A 226 -1.48 15.39 6.89
C SER A 226 -0.67 16.54 7.51
N ARG A 227 0.47 16.92 6.91
CA ARG A 227 1.31 18.06 7.29
C ARG A 227 1.08 19.29 6.40
N ASN A 228 0.04 19.29 5.58
CA ASN A 228 -0.31 20.36 4.65
C ASN A 228 0.75 20.62 3.56
N GLN A 229 1.51 19.60 3.18
CA GLN A 229 2.46 19.67 2.07
C GLN A 229 1.80 19.12 0.80
N LEU A 230 2.00 19.81 -0.33
CA LEU A 230 1.48 19.40 -1.63
C LEU A 230 2.08 18.04 -2.03
N ILE A 231 1.21 17.09 -2.38
CA ILE A 231 1.58 15.75 -2.87
C ILE A 231 1.52 15.73 -4.39
N ALA A 232 0.42 16.24 -4.97
CA ALA A 232 0.17 16.17 -6.40
C ALA A 232 -0.88 17.21 -6.82
N ILE A 233 -0.83 17.61 -8.09
CA ILE A 233 -1.87 18.38 -8.76
C ILE A 233 -2.46 17.51 -9.86
N HIS A 234 -3.78 17.35 -9.82
CA HIS A 234 -4.56 16.65 -10.82
C HIS A 234 -5.46 17.64 -11.56
N LEU A 235 -5.51 17.55 -12.88
CA LEU A 235 -6.48 18.29 -13.69
C LEU A 235 -7.48 17.29 -14.27
N LEU A 236 -8.73 17.37 -13.81
CA LEU A 236 -9.80 16.47 -14.20
C LEU A 236 -10.52 17.02 -15.44
N MET A 237 -10.29 16.38 -16.57
CA MET A 237 -10.74 16.85 -17.88
C MET A 237 -11.87 15.95 -18.39
N PRO A 238 -13.06 16.47 -18.75
CA PRO A 238 -14.19 15.64 -19.17
C PRO A 238 -13.93 14.86 -20.47
N SER A 239 -13.25 15.49 -21.43
CA SER A 239 -12.94 14.87 -22.71
C SER A 239 -11.58 15.31 -23.23
N ILE A 240 -10.85 14.40 -23.87
CA ILE A 240 -9.61 14.74 -24.57
C ILE A 240 -9.82 15.71 -25.74
N LYS A 241 -11.05 15.83 -26.25
CA LYS A 241 -11.39 16.74 -27.35
C LYS A 241 -11.27 18.21 -26.96
N ASP A 242 -11.26 18.51 -25.66
CA ASP A 242 -11.21 19.87 -25.13
C ASP A 242 -9.76 20.38 -24.96
N LEU A 243 -8.77 19.67 -25.50
CA LEU A 243 -7.36 20.10 -25.49
C LEU A 243 -7.04 20.97 -26.70
N GLU A 244 -6.15 21.94 -26.51
CA GLU A 244 -5.66 22.81 -27.57
C GLU A 244 -4.14 22.67 -27.68
N VAL A 245 -3.65 22.24 -28.84
CA VAL A 245 -2.21 22.15 -29.12
C VAL A 245 -1.69 23.55 -29.44
N LEU A 246 -0.85 24.09 -28.57
CA LEU A 246 -0.21 25.40 -28.74
C LEU A 246 1.04 25.29 -29.62
N GLU A 247 1.83 24.24 -29.40
CA GLU A 247 3.05 23.95 -30.17
C GLU A 247 3.07 22.45 -30.51
N ALA A 248 3.18 22.13 -31.80
CA ALA A 248 3.20 20.75 -32.29
C ALA A 248 4.53 20.06 -31.95
N PRO A 249 4.56 18.72 -31.84
CA PRO A 249 5.79 18.01 -31.54
C PRO A 249 6.82 18.13 -32.67
N PRO A 250 8.12 18.05 -32.35
CA PRO A 250 9.19 18.07 -33.35
C PRO A 250 9.13 16.86 -34.30
N GLN A 251 9.34 17.09 -35.61
CA GLN A 251 9.26 16.04 -36.65
C GLN A 251 10.31 14.92 -36.51
N ASP A 252 11.53 15.26 -36.08
CA ASP A 252 12.54 14.28 -35.66
C ASP A 252 12.91 14.56 -34.19
N PRO A 253 12.55 13.69 -33.24
CA PRO A 253 12.93 13.88 -31.85
C PRO A 253 14.45 13.94 -31.69
N PHE A 254 15.24 13.20 -32.49
CA PHE A 254 16.70 13.22 -32.42
C PHE A 254 17.36 14.44 -33.09
N ALA A 255 16.59 15.37 -33.66
CA ALA A 255 17.12 16.63 -34.19
C ALA A 255 17.51 17.63 -33.08
N ALA A 256 17.15 17.37 -31.82
CA ALA A 256 17.56 18.18 -30.67
C ALA A 256 19.10 18.32 -30.58
N PRO A 257 19.65 19.45 -30.10
CA PRO A 257 21.10 19.61 -29.95
C PRO A 257 21.67 18.61 -28.94
N VAL A 258 22.89 18.11 -29.21
CA VAL A 258 23.59 17.20 -28.28
C VAL A 258 24.06 17.99 -27.07
N ILE A 259 23.74 17.51 -25.88
CA ILE A 259 24.18 18.08 -24.61
C ILE A 259 25.21 17.12 -23.98
N PRO A 260 26.33 17.62 -23.42
CA PRO A 260 27.25 16.78 -22.65
C PRO A 260 26.57 16.16 -21.43
N ILE A 261 26.90 14.91 -21.08
CA ILE A 261 26.31 14.22 -19.92
C ILE A 261 26.54 15.00 -18.62
N SER A 262 27.71 15.62 -18.46
CA SER A 262 28.02 16.51 -17.33
C SER A 262 26.98 17.62 -17.13
N GLN A 263 26.43 18.19 -18.21
CA GLN A 263 25.42 19.24 -18.10
C GLN A 263 24.08 18.68 -17.61
N VAL A 264 23.72 17.45 -18.01
CA VAL A 264 22.55 16.72 -17.46
C VAL A 264 22.69 16.54 -15.94
N ARG A 265 23.91 16.37 -15.43
CA ARG A 265 24.19 16.26 -13.98
C ARG A 265 24.05 17.57 -13.19
N HIS A 266 24.09 18.72 -13.87
CA HIS A 266 23.90 20.04 -13.25
C HIS A 266 22.44 20.55 -13.35
N PHE A 267 21.53 19.78 -13.97
CA PHE A 267 20.09 20.05 -13.85
C PHE A 267 19.69 19.81 -12.38
N SER A 268 19.37 20.88 -11.65
CA SER A 268 19.06 20.81 -10.23
C SER A 268 17.74 20.06 -9.99
N ALA A 269 17.57 19.50 -8.79
CA ALA A 269 16.31 18.94 -8.32
C ALA A 269 15.16 19.96 -8.25
N ASP A 270 15.44 21.25 -8.46
CA ASP A 270 14.49 22.37 -8.39
C ASP A 270 14.04 22.88 -9.77
N LEU A 271 14.43 22.25 -10.88
CA LEU A 271 13.97 22.66 -12.21
C LEU A 271 13.26 21.50 -12.92
N THR A 272 11.96 21.70 -13.13
CA THR A 272 11.07 20.79 -13.82
C THR A 272 11.30 20.83 -15.33
N ASP A 273 11.82 19.70 -15.84
CA ASP A 273 12.21 19.44 -17.22
C ASP A 273 11.07 19.55 -18.23
N GLU A 274 11.00 20.63 -19.02
CA GLU A 274 9.97 20.75 -20.05
C GLU A 274 10.26 19.90 -21.31
N HIS A 275 11.53 19.57 -21.58
CA HIS A 275 11.94 18.99 -22.87
C HIS A 275 12.87 17.79 -22.72
N ARG A 276 12.85 16.88 -23.70
CA ARG A 276 13.83 15.79 -23.79
C ARG A 276 15.22 16.33 -24.07
N VAL A 277 16.21 15.74 -23.43
CA VAL A 277 17.63 16.02 -23.68
C VAL A 277 18.22 14.93 -24.54
N LYS A 278 18.98 15.32 -25.58
CA LYS A 278 19.75 14.40 -26.41
C LYS A 278 21.20 14.34 -25.92
N VAL A 279 21.67 13.14 -25.61
CA VAL A 279 23.06 12.86 -25.28
C VAL A 279 23.62 11.82 -26.24
N ILE A 280 24.94 11.86 -26.46
CA ILE A 280 25.65 10.82 -27.21
C ILE A 280 26.67 10.21 -26.25
N GLY A 281 26.62 8.90 -26.08
CA GLY A 281 27.51 8.19 -25.16
C GLY A 281 27.83 6.78 -25.64
N THR A 282 28.89 6.23 -25.08
CA THR A 282 29.30 4.84 -25.28
C THR A 282 28.66 3.98 -24.20
N VAL A 283 28.03 2.87 -24.57
CA VAL A 283 27.39 1.94 -23.63
C VAL A 283 28.46 1.26 -22.77
N THR A 284 28.39 1.44 -21.45
CA THR A 284 29.33 0.84 -20.48
C THR A 284 28.77 -0.38 -19.77
N ALA A 285 27.44 -0.46 -19.65
CA ALA A 285 26.75 -1.63 -19.12
C ALA A 285 25.31 -1.71 -19.62
N ILE A 286 24.81 -2.93 -19.77
CA ILE A 286 23.45 -3.23 -20.22
C ILE A 286 22.73 -4.08 -19.18
N PHE A 287 21.60 -3.59 -18.68
CA PHE A 287 20.75 -4.30 -17.73
C PHE A 287 19.42 -4.68 -18.40
N PRO A 288 19.23 -5.97 -18.77
CA PRO A 288 18.00 -6.43 -19.41
C PRO A 288 16.76 -6.06 -18.60
N ASN A 289 15.77 -5.45 -19.24
CA ASN A 289 14.51 -4.97 -18.64
C ASN A 289 14.65 -3.85 -17.59
N GLN A 290 15.83 -3.22 -17.45
CA GLN A 290 16.05 -2.12 -16.49
C GLN A 290 16.60 -0.86 -17.17
N GLY A 291 17.52 -0.97 -18.13
CA GLY A 291 18.11 0.19 -18.84
C GLY A 291 19.57 0.00 -19.26
N ILE A 292 20.21 1.09 -19.69
CA ILE A 292 21.64 1.12 -20.09
C ILE A 292 22.40 2.21 -19.34
N TYR A 293 23.68 1.97 -19.05
CA TYR A 293 24.62 3.01 -18.65
C TYR A 293 25.43 3.44 -19.85
N ILE A 294 25.57 4.75 -20.00
CA ILE A 294 26.35 5.38 -21.08
C ILE A 294 27.35 6.36 -20.49
N THR A 295 28.49 6.52 -21.16
CA THR A 295 29.51 7.52 -20.78
C THR A 295 29.99 8.31 -21.98
N ASP A 296 30.29 9.58 -21.76
CA ASP A 296 31.03 10.44 -22.67
C ASP A 296 32.30 10.98 -21.98
N ASP A 297 33.04 11.87 -22.63
CA ASP A 297 34.25 12.49 -22.06
C ASP A 297 33.97 13.37 -20.82
N SER A 298 32.70 13.62 -20.52
CA SER A 298 32.25 14.53 -19.47
C SER A 298 31.59 13.84 -18.27
N GLY A 299 31.13 12.58 -18.41
CA GLY A 299 30.57 11.81 -17.30
C GLY A 299 29.80 10.56 -17.71
N GLY A 300 29.15 9.94 -16.72
CA GLY A 300 28.24 8.80 -16.90
C GLY A 300 26.78 9.15 -16.66
N LEU A 301 25.87 8.42 -17.30
CA LEU A 301 24.42 8.61 -17.17
C LEU A 301 23.69 7.26 -17.27
N TYR A 302 22.59 7.15 -16.53
CA TYR A 302 21.68 6.02 -16.66
C TYR A 302 20.48 6.38 -17.56
N ALA A 303 20.17 5.52 -18.52
CA ALA A 303 19.02 5.67 -19.40
C ALA A 303 18.08 4.48 -19.28
N GLU A 304 16.85 4.74 -18.85
CA GLU A 304 15.78 3.75 -18.75
C GLU A 304 15.02 3.70 -20.08
N SER A 305 15.20 2.61 -20.81
CA SER A 305 14.58 2.39 -22.13
C SER A 305 13.73 1.13 -22.14
N GLN A 306 12.55 1.23 -22.73
CA GLN A 306 11.62 0.11 -22.96
C GLN A 306 11.69 -0.40 -24.41
N ASP A 307 12.50 0.23 -25.25
CA ASP A 307 12.49 0.01 -26.70
C ASP A 307 13.14 -1.33 -27.11
N GLY A 308 13.69 -2.09 -26.15
CA GLY A 308 14.21 -3.45 -26.36
C GLY A 308 15.31 -3.55 -27.42
N SER A 309 15.97 -2.43 -27.77
CA SER A 309 16.93 -2.36 -28.86
C SER A 309 18.15 -3.26 -28.55
N PRO A 310 18.56 -4.14 -29.49
CA PRO A 310 19.75 -4.97 -29.29
C PRO A 310 20.99 -4.07 -29.30
N LEU A 311 21.69 -4.02 -28.16
CA LEU A 311 22.89 -3.22 -27.95
C LEU A 311 23.99 -4.12 -27.39
N THR A 312 25.24 -3.75 -27.64
CA THR A 312 26.43 -4.38 -27.04
C THR A 312 27.24 -3.36 -26.24
N GLU A 313 27.91 -3.81 -25.18
CA GLU A 313 28.83 -2.94 -24.42
C GLU A 313 29.93 -2.43 -25.35
N GLY A 314 30.13 -1.11 -25.37
CA GLY A 314 31.03 -0.42 -26.30
C GLY A 314 30.34 0.25 -27.49
N ASP A 315 29.07 -0.02 -27.76
CA ASP A 315 28.35 0.68 -28.83
C ASP A 315 28.15 2.17 -28.49
N GLN A 316 28.39 3.06 -29.46
CA GLN A 316 28.03 4.46 -29.35
C GLN A 316 26.57 4.65 -29.74
N VAL A 317 25.80 5.25 -28.83
CA VAL A 317 24.36 5.44 -28.97
C VAL A 317 24.00 6.92 -28.82
N GLU A 318 23.01 7.35 -29.58
CA GLU A 318 22.28 8.58 -29.30
C GLU A 318 21.09 8.24 -28.43
N VAL A 319 20.98 8.93 -27.29
CA VAL A 319 19.90 8.71 -26.33
C VAL A 319 19.14 10.01 -26.16
N ILE A 320 17.83 9.93 -26.33
CA ILE A 320 16.94 11.06 -26.07
C ILE A 320 15.87 10.67 -25.05
N GLY A 321 15.80 11.39 -23.94
CA GLY A 321 14.87 11.10 -22.86
C GLY A 321 14.65 12.31 -21.95
N PHE A 322 13.76 12.15 -20.97
CA PHE A 322 13.50 13.19 -19.99
C PHE A 322 14.45 13.05 -18.81
N PRO A 323 15.19 14.10 -18.42
CA PRO A 323 15.91 14.10 -17.16
C PRO A 323 14.95 13.83 -16.01
N ALA A 324 15.41 13.07 -15.02
CA ALA A 324 14.67 12.80 -13.80
C ALA A 324 15.64 12.50 -12.67
N ALA A 325 15.22 12.79 -11.44
CA ALA A 325 15.94 12.32 -10.25
C ALA A 325 15.88 10.79 -10.16
N GLY A 326 17.05 10.16 -10.13
CA GLY A 326 17.19 8.74 -9.78
C GLY A 326 17.52 8.55 -8.30
N THR A 327 17.59 7.29 -7.86
CA THR A 327 17.96 6.93 -6.48
C THR A 327 19.45 7.23 -6.17
N PHE A 328 20.29 7.27 -7.20
CA PHE A 328 21.73 7.51 -7.09
C PHE A 328 22.16 8.60 -8.09
N SER A 329 21.96 8.40 -9.40
CA SER A 329 22.34 9.35 -10.46
C SER A 329 21.13 9.95 -11.20
N PRO A 330 21.28 11.07 -11.94
CA PRO A 330 20.27 11.53 -12.89
C PRO A 330 19.95 10.44 -13.91
N VAL A 331 18.67 10.29 -14.22
CA VAL A 331 18.16 9.24 -15.11
C VAL A 331 17.48 9.88 -16.31
N LEU A 332 17.76 9.39 -17.51
CA LEU A 332 16.90 9.64 -18.66
C LEU A 332 15.76 8.62 -18.67
N ARG A 333 14.55 9.06 -18.31
CA ARG A 333 13.35 8.23 -18.37
C ARG A 333 12.72 8.27 -19.77
N SER A 334 12.02 7.19 -20.12
CA SER A 334 11.39 7.02 -21.43
C SER A 334 12.37 7.25 -22.57
N ALA A 335 13.61 6.77 -22.38
CA ALA A 335 14.72 7.04 -23.27
C ALA A 335 14.55 6.25 -24.58
N ARG A 336 14.56 6.98 -25.70
CA ARG A 336 14.69 6.40 -27.03
C ARG A 336 16.14 6.32 -27.41
N ILE A 337 16.56 5.15 -27.91
CA ILE A 337 17.96 4.87 -28.20
C ILE A 337 18.14 4.60 -29.69
N ARG A 338 19.12 5.27 -30.29
CA ARG A 338 19.51 5.09 -31.69
C ARG A 338 21.00 4.71 -31.78
N PRO A 339 21.36 3.49 -32.23
CA PRO A 339 22.75 3.11 -32.45
C PRO A 339 23.39 3.91 -33.58
N THR A 340 24.65 4.33 -33.42
CA THR A 340 25.40 5.09 -34.44
C THR A 340 26.34 4.22 -35.29
N ALA A 341 26.33 2.90 -35.09
CA ALA A 341 27.21 1.91 -35.71
C ALA A 341 28.73 2.07 -35.41
N ARG A 342 29.10 2.94 -34.45
CA ARG A 342 30.47 3.06 -33.94
C ARG A 342 30.62 2.28 -32.64
N HIS A 343 31.78 1.69 -32.42
CA HIS A 343 32.08 0.87 -31.25
C HIS A 343 33.42 1.28 -30.64
N PHE A 344 33.45 1.51 -29.32
CA PHE A 344 34.62 1.94 -28.56
C PHE A 344 34.79 1.05 -27.32
N LEU A 345 36.04 0.73 -26.96
CA LEU A 345 36.32 0.02 -25.73
C LEU A 345 36.07 0.94 -24.52
N PRO A 346 35.28 0.53 -23.52
CA PRO A 346 35.02 1.33 -22.33
C PRO A 346 36.32 1.65 -21.57
N THR A 347 36.54 2.92 -21.26
CA THR A 347 37.68 3.35 -20.43
C THR A 347 37.42 2.99 -18.96
N ILE A 348 38.36 2.27 -18.33
CA ILE A 348 38.27 1.89 -16.92
C ILE A 348 39.22 2.77 -16.11
N ALA A 349 38.69 3.66 -15.27
CA ALA A 349 39.49 4.49 -14.37
C ALA A 349 39.78 3.74 -13.05
N THR A 350 41.05 3.60 -12.68
CA THR A 350 41.41 3.04 -11.36
C THR A 350 41.39 4.15 -10.31
N ILE A 351 40.52 4.05 -9.31
CA ILE A 351 40.27 5.10 -8.31
C ILE A 351 40.25 4.54 -6.89
N ASN A 352 40.38 5.42 -5.88
CA ASN A 352 40.25 5.07 -4.46
C ASN A 352 38.87 5.48 -3.90
N GLY A 353 38.58 5.12 -2.65
CA GLY A 353 37.26 5.31 -2.06
C GLY A 353 36.89 6.78 -1.85
N ARG A 354 37.83 7.64 -1.43
CA ARG A 354 37.59 9.09 -1.32
C ARG A 354 37.35 9.74 -2.69
N ALA A 355 38.01 9.27 -3.76
CA ALA A 355 37.77 9.78 -5.10
C ALA A 355 36.38 9.40 -5.63
N ALA A 356 35.90 8.19 -5.32
CA ALA A 356 34.53 7.77 -5.61
C ALA A 356 33.50 8.62 -4.83
N LEU A 357 33.74 8.85 -3.53
CA LEU A 357 32.86 9.62 -2.66
C LEU A 357 32.79 11.13 -3.00
N LYS A 358 33.74 11.66 -3.79
CA LYS A 358 33.66 13.02 -4.35
C LYS A 358 32.61 13.17 -5.46
N GLY A 359 31.97 12.09 -5.92
CA GLY A 359 30.91 12.16 -6.94
C GLY A 359 31.38 12.32 -8.38
N VAL A 360 32.68 12.52 -8.64
CA VAL A 360 33.21 12.78 -10.00
C VAL A 360 33.01 11.59 -10.93
N TYR A 361 33.16 10.37 -10.41
CA TYR A 361 33.11 9.12 -11.17
C TYR A 361 31.73 8.44 -11.17
N ASP A 362 30.69 9.15 -10.73
CA ASP A 362 29.33 8.62 -10.72
C ASP A 362 28.85 8.19 -12.12
N ALA A 363 28.14 7.07 -12.16
CA ALA A 363 27.69 6.34 -13.34
C ALA A 363 28.80 5.94 -14.33
N GLN A 364 30.08 5.96 -13.92
CA GLN A 364 31.22 5.55 -14.75
C GLN A 364 31.75 4.17 -14.34
N LEU A 365 32.39 3.50 -15.31
CA LEU A 365 33.07 2.23 -15.09
C LEU A 365 34.43 2.46 -14.42
N VAL A 366 34.58 1.96 -13.20
CA VAL A 366 35.76 2.19 -12.35
C VAL A 366 36.34 0.88 -11.86
N ASN A 367 37.63 0.90 -11.54
CA ASN A 367 38.32 -0.16 -10.82
C ASN A 367 38.73 0.34 -9.43
N ILE A 368 38.21 -0.27 -8.36
CA ILE A 368 38.52 0.10 -6.98
C ILE A 368 39.17 -1.10 -6.27
N PRO A 369 40.46 -1.01 -5.88
CA PRO A 369 41.07 -1.99 -5.00
C PRO A 369 40.58 -1.79 -3.55
N GLY A 370 40.31 -2.89 -2.87
CA GLY A 370 39.89 -2.87 -1.47
C GLY A 370 40.07 -4.21 -0.77
N THR A 371 39.95 -4.19 0.54
CA THR A 371 39.97 -5.38 1.39
C THR A 371 38.53 -5.80 1.67
N LEU A 372 38.19 -7.05 1.41
CA LEU A 372 36.88 -7.58 1.74
C LEU A 372 36.72 -7.67 3.27
N ILE A 373 35.78 -6.90 3.82
CA ILE A 373 35.51 -6.88 5.27
C ILE A 373 34.53 -7.98 5.62
N SER A 374 33.39 -8.03 4.92
CA SER A 374 32.29 -8.95 5.20
C SER A 374 31.31 -9.03 4.03
N TYR A 375 30.35 -9.94 4.13
CA TYR A 375 29.20 -10.02 3.23
C TYR A 375 27.92 -9.57 3.92
N ARG A 376 27.11 -8.77 3.23
CA ARG A 376 25.79 -8.33 3.71
C ARG A 376 24.69 -8.98 2.86
N GLN A 377 23.76 -9.68 3.51
CA GLN A 377 22.61 -10.30 2.85
C GLN A 377 21.56 -9.22 2.51
N ARG A 378 21.06 -9.23 1.27
CA ARG A 378 19.93 -8.42 0.80
C ARG A 378 18.85 -9.37 0.25
N VAL A 379 17.62 -8.87 0.12
CA VAL A 379 16.52 -9.64 -0.49
C VAL A 379 16.94 -10.03 -1.92
N ASN A 380 17.08 -11.34 -2.17
CA ASN A 380 17.47 -11.94 -3.44
C ASN A 380 18.87 -11.57 -4.00
N SER A 381 19.77 -11.00 -3.19
CA SER A 381 21.15 -10.66 -3.60
C SER A 381 22.12 -10.60 -2.42
N GLN A 382 23.43 -10.72 -2.68
CA GLN A 382 24.49 -10.56 -1.69
C GLN A 382 25.34 -9.34 -2.03
N ALA A 383 25.56 -8.45 -1.06
CA ALA A 383 26.45 -7.32 -1.18
C ALA A 383 27.81 -7.65 -0.54
N LEU A 384 28.90 -7.32 -1.23
CA LEU A 384 30.25 -7.38 -0.66
C LEU A 384 30.52 -6.05 0.03
N VAL A 385 30.95 -6.08 1.29
CA VAL A 385 31.36 -4.88 2.03
C VAL A 385 32.89 -4.82 2.00
N LEU A 386 33.44 -3.76 1.40
CA LEU A 386 34.88 -3.59 1.23
C LEU A 386 35.37 -2.32 1.92
N GLU A 387 36.61 -2.36 2.37
CA GLU A 387 37.38 -1.17 2.74
C GLU A 387 38.36 -0.84 1.61
N SER A 388 38.25 0.35 1.02
CA SER A 388 39.26 0.86 0.09
C SER A 388 40.60 1.12 0.80
N ASP A 389 41.69 1.21 0.03
CA ASP A 389 43.05 1.46 0.55
C ASP A 389 43.19 2.76 1.37
N ASP A 390 42.27 3.71 1.23
CA ASP A 390 42.20 4.97 1.95
C ASP A 390 41.16 5.00 3.09
N HIS A 391 40.77 3.81 3.56
CA HIS A 391 39.87 3.57 4.70
C HIS A 391 38.43 4.05 4.50
N VAL A 392 37.93 4.05 3.27
CA VAL A 392 36.51 4.30 2.98
C VAL A 392 35.81 2.97 2.76
N THR A 393 34.80 2.69 3.57
CA THR A 393 33.96 1.49 3.44
C THR A 393 32.88 1.72 2.40
N PHE A 394 32.69 0.77 1.49
CA PHE A 394 31.67 0.82 0.46
C PHE A 394 31.09 -0.57 0.15
N GLU A 395 29.91 -0.59 -0.47
CA GLU A 395 29.25 -1.82 -0.87
C GLU A 395 29.40 -2.09 -2.37
N ALA A 396 29.58 -3.35 -2.74
CA ALA A 396 29.52 -3.81 -4.13
C ALA A 396 28.39 -4.83 -4.31
N VAL A 397 27.53 -4.63 -5.31
CA VAL A 397 26.30 -5.40 -5.51
C VAL A 397 26.17 -5.85 -6.96
N PHE A 398 25.74 -7.09 -7.21
CA PHE A 398 25.43 -7.55 -8.57
C PHE A 398 24.10 -6.98 -9.06
N ALA A 399 24.06 -6.50 -10.29
CA ALA A 399 22.82 -6.00 -10.91
C ALA A 399 21.81 -7.12 -11.24
N ARG A 400 22.29 -8.35 -11.53
CA ARG A 400 21.43 -9.51 -11.77
C ARG A 400 21.24 -10.32 -10.49
N THR A 401 19.99 -10.61 -10.15
CA THR A 401 19.61 -11.55 -9.08
C THR A 401 19.85 -13.00 -9.54
N GLY A 402 20.35 -13.87 -8.65
CA GLY A 402 20.53 -15.31 -8.92
C GLY A 402 21.91 -15.79 -9.39
N LEU A 403 22.96 -14.96 -9.33
CA LEU A 403 24.34 -15.39 -9.60
C LEU A 403 24.95 -16.18 -8.40
N PRO A 404 25.90 -17.11 -8.64
CA PRO A 404 26.43 -17.98 -7.59
C PRO A 404 27.18 -17.22 -6.49
N LEU A 405 27.02 -17.67 -5.24
CA LEU A 405 27.74 -17.20 -4.05
C LEU A 405 29.26 -17.39 -4.23
N LEU A 406 30.00 -16.30 -4.38
CA LEU A 406 31.47 -16.33 -4.36
C LEU A 406 31.96 -16.50 -2.91
N SER A 407 32.82 -17.48 -2.68
CA SER A 407 33.43 -17.76 -1.37
C SER A 407 34.84 -17.15 -1.27
N ILE A 408 34.97 -15.83 -1.30
CA ILE A 408 36.24 -15.13 -1.07
C ILE A 408 36.42 -14.97 0.46
N PRO A 409 37.55 -15.38 1.06
CA PRO A 409 37.80 -15.21 2.49
C PRO A 409 37.80 -13.74 2.90
N GLU A 410 37.17 -13.42 4.03
CA GLU A 410 37.28 -12.10 4.68
C GLU A 410 38.76 -11.75 4.94
N GLY A 411 39.13 -10.50 4.73
CA GLY A 411 40.51 -10.02 4.76
C GLY A 411 41.30 -10.23 3.46
N SER A 412 40.70 -10.81 2.42
CA SER A 412 41.33 -10.87 1.09
C SER A 412 41.34 -9.48 0.44
N ARG A 413 42.46 -9.11 -0.17
CA ARG A 413 42.57 -7.92 -1.01
C ARG A 413 42.06 -8.25 -2.41
N ILE A 414 41.06 -7.52 -2.86
CA ILE A 414 40.37 -7.72 -4.14
C ILE A 414 40.31 -6.40 -4.92
N SER A 415 40.34 -6.51 -6.25
CA SER A 415 40.15 -5.40 -7.19
C SER A 415 38.79 -5.58 -7.83
N LEU A 416 37.92 -4.58 -7.71
CA LEU A 416 36.56 -4.61 -8.24
C LEU A 416 36.43 -3.70 -9.44
N THR A 417 35.98 -4.23 -10.57
CA THR A 417 35.64 -3.44 -11.76
C THR A 417 34.14 -3.30 -11.90
N GLY A 418 33.56 -2.13 -11.66
CA GLY A 418 32.10 -1.96 -11.71
C GLY A 418 31.68 -0.52 -11.89
N ILE A 419 30.37 -0.29 -11.95
CA ILE A 419 29.82 1.06 -12.12
C ILE A 419 29.77 1.73 -10.75
N CYS A 420 30.43 2.88 -10.61
CA CYS A 420 30.31 3.67 -9.39
C CYS A 420 28.95 4.38 -9.38
N ALA A 421 28.14 4.15 -8.34
CA ALA A 421 26.86 4.82 -8.14
C ALA A 421 26.91 5.60 -6.82
N VAL A 422 26.80 6.92 -6.89
CA VAL A 422 26.93 7.82 -5.74
C VAL A 422 25.56 8.32 -5.32
N LYS A 423 25.26 8.34 -4.02
CA LYS A 423 24.02 8.84 -3.45
C LYS A 423 24.21 10.25 -2.90
N ALA A 424 23.39 11.19 -3.34
CA ALA A 424 23.37 12.54 -2.78
C ALA A 424 22.47 12.65 -1.53
N ASP A 425 22.79 13.55 -0.61
CA ASP A 425 21.93 13.98 0.50
C ASP A 425 20.83 14.95 0.02
N GLU A 426 19.97 15.41 0.95
CA GLU A 426 18.88 16.36 0.65
C GLU A 426 19.37 17.70 0.06
N ASN A 427 20.67 18.01 0.18
CA ASN A 427 21.29 19.22 -0.35
C ASN A 427 22.09 18.96 -1.65
N GLY A 428 22.03 17.75 -2.21
CA GLY A 428 22.74 17.38 -3.43
C GLY A 428 24.21 17.02 -3.23
N ASN A 429 24.71 16.90 -1.98
CA ASN A 429 26.10 16.53 -1.72
C ASN A 429 26.26 15.00 -1.67
N PRO A 430 27.33 14.44 -2.25
CA PRO A 430 27.57 13.01 -2.21
C PRO A 430 27.79 12.53 -0.77
N SER A 431 26.97 11.58 -0.33
CA SER A 431 26.91 11.07 1.05
C SER A 431 27.37 9.62 1.18
N GLU A 432 27.11 8.80 0.17
CA GLU A 432 27.43 7.37 0.14
C GLU A 432 27.71 6.95 -1.31
N PHE A 433 28.45 5.86 -1.55
CA PHE A 433 28.54 5.26 -2.87
C PHE A 433 28.55 3.74 -2.82
N ALA A 434 28.10 3.12 -3.91
CA ALA A 434 28.15 1.68 -4.13
C ALA A 434 28.78 1.37 -5.50
N VAL A 435 29.26 0.15 -5.66
CA VAL A 435 29.80 -0.36 -6.94
C VAL A 435 28.85 -1.43 -7.49
N VAL A 436 28.24 -1.17 -8.62
CA VAL A 436 27.35 -2.14 -9.29
C VAL A 436 28.20 -3.05 -10.20
N LEU A 437 28.22 -4.34 -9.87
CA LEU A 437 28.96 -5.37 -10.60
C LEU A 437 28.10 -5.93 -11.74
N ARG A 438 28.71 -6.12 -12.92
CA ARG A 438 28.03 -6.64 -14.11
C ARG A 438 28.09 -8.17 -14.15
N SER A 439 29.21 -8.74 -13.76
CA SER A 439 29.43 -10.20 -13.74
C SER A 439 30.42 -10.63 -12.65
N PRO A 440 30.45 -11.92 -12.25
CA PRO A 440 31.45 -12.44 -11.32
C PRO A 440 32.92 -12.21 -11.74
N ASN A 441 33.19 -12.06 -13.03
CA ASN A 441 34.53 -11.82 -13.57
C ASN A 441 35.06 -10.42 -13.26
N ASP A 442 34.20 -9.50 -12.83
CA ASP A 442 34.56 -8.16 -12.41
C ASP A 442 35.32 -8.14 -11.06
N ILE A 443 35.39 -9.28 -10.35
CA ILE A 443 36.10 -9.43 -9.09
C ILE A 443 37.43 -10.15 -9.33
N ARG A 444 38.55 -9.48 -9.06
CA ARG A 444 39.88 -10.06 -9.14
C ARG A 444 40.53 -10.12 -7.75
N VAL A 445 40.80 -11.33 -7.25
CA VAL A 445 41.54 -11.51 -5.99
C VAL A 445 43.01 -11.16 -6.22
N VAL A 446 43.50 -10.12 -5.52
CA VAL A 446 44.88 -9.61 -5.62
C VAL A 446 45.79 -10.38 -4.67
N SER A 447 45.32 -10.60 -3.43
CA SER A 447 46.01 -11.42 -2.44
C SER A 447 45.03 -11.93 -1.40
N SER A 448 45.04 -13.23 -1.13
CA SER A 448 44.43 -13.78 0.08
C SER A 448 45.36 -13.53 1.27
N PRO A 449 44.84 -13.40 2.51
CA PRO A 449 45.69 -13.12 3.67
C PRO A 449 46.85 -14.13 3.75
N PRO A 450 48.12 -13.68 3.73
CA PRO A 450 49.24 -14.55 3.98
C PRO A 450 49.17 -14.95 5.46
N TRP A 451 48.92 -16.23 5.69
CA TRP A 451 49.10 -16.95 6.96
C TRP A 451 50.34 -16.46 7.73
N LEU A 452 50.17 -15.45 8.58
CA LEU A 452 51.27 -14.86 9.34
C LEU A 452 51.45 -15.68 10.61
N ASN A 453 52.20 -16.78 10.50
CA ASN A 453 52.59 -17.57 11.66
C ASN A 453 53.49 -16.74 12.60
N ALA A 454 53.26 -16.89 13.89
CA ALA A 454 53.99 -16.27 15.00
C ALA A 454 55.55 -16.26 14.93
N PRO A 455 56.29 -17.14 14.20
CA PRO A 455 57.75 -17.10 14.19
C PRO A 455 58.37 -15.95 13.37
N ARG A 456 57.63 -15.29 12.47
CA ARG A 456 58.19 -14.22 11.60
C ARG A 456 58.07 -12.81 12.17
N ALA A 457 57.19 -12.59 13.15
CA ALA A 457 57.08 -11.30 13.85
C ALA A 457 58.27 -11.05 14.79
N VAL A 458 58.82 -12.11 15.39
CA VAL A 458 59.94 -12.04 16.34
C VAL A 458 61.26 -11.62 15.67
N THR A 459 61.43 -11.92 14.38
CA THR A 459 62.66 -11.60 13.61
C THR A 459 62.73 -10.15 13.13
N ILE A 460 61.58 -9.47 13.03
CA ILE A 460 61.51 -8.05 12.62
C ILE A 460 61.69 -7.12 13.84
N LEU A 461 61.18 -7.54 15.00
CA LEU A 461 61.33 -6.82 16.27
C LEU A 461 62.79 -6.79 16.77
N SER A 462 63.58 -7.84 16.50
CA SER A 462 65.00 -7.89 16.88
C SER A 462 65.88 -6.95 16.04
N GLY A 463 65.51 -6.65 14.80
CA GLY A 463 66.23 -5.71 13.94
C GLY A 463 65.99 -4.23 14.29
N PHE A 464 64.78 -3.89 14.75
CA PHE A 464 64.44 -2.51 15.12
C PHE A 464 65.17 -2.03 16.38
N MET A 465 65.44 -2.92 17.33
CA MET A 465 66.14 -2.61 18.58
C MET A 465 67.61 -2.19 18.37
N PHE A 466 68.26 -2.67 17.30
CA PHE A 466 69.66 -2.33 17.01
C PHE A 466 69.80 -0.95 16.34
N SER A 467 68.76 -0.49 15.62
CA SER A 467 68.78 0.80 14.91
C SER A 467 68.57 2.00 15.84
N THR A 468 67.82 1.84 16.93
CA THR A 468 67.47 2.91 17.88
C THR A 468 68.63 3.27 18.83
N LEU A 469 69.54 2.34 19.10
CA LEU A 469 70.78 2.58 19.87
C LEU A 469 71.80 3.44 19.11
N ALA A 470 71.82 3.40 17.78
CA ALA A 470 72.75 4.19 16.96
C ALA A 470 72.31 5.66 16.82
N VAL A 471 71.00 5.91 16.75
CA VAL A 471 70.43 7.25 16.54
C VAL A 471 70.50 8.12 17.80
N THR A 472 70.39 7.51 18.98
CA THR A 472 70.41 8.20 20.28
C THR A 472 71.80 8.77 20.62
N GLY A 473 72.89 8.14 20.17
CA GLY A 473 74.26 8.66 20.33
C GLY A 473 74.54 9.93 19.51
N TRP A 474 73.94 10.04 18.32
CA TRP A 474 74.18 11.17 17.40
C TRP A 474 73.47 12.46 17.86
N VAL A 475 72.29 12.34 18.48
CA VAL A 475 71.49 13.46 18.99
C VAL A 475 72.10 14.10 20.25
N PHE A 476 72.87 13.33 21.04
CA PHE A 476 73.54 13.82 22.24
C PHE A 476 74.70 14.78 21.93
N ILE A 477 75.39 14.57 20.81
CA ILE A 477 76.54 15.38 20.39
C ILE A 477 76.09 16.74 19.83
N LEU A 478 74.93 16.80 19.17
CA LEU A 478 74.39 18.03 18.57
C LEU A 478 73.79 18.99 19.61
N ARG A 479 73.22 18.46 20.71
CA ARG A 479 72.59 19.27 21.78
C ARG A 479 73.57 20.07 22.63
N ARG A 480 74.85 19.69 22.66
CA ARG A 480 75.86 20.33 23.53
C ARG A 480 76.34 21.69 23.01
N ARG A 481 76.10 22.03 21.74
CA ARG A 481 76.71 23.20 21.08
C ARG A 481 75.82 24.45 20.96
N ILE A 482 74.50 24.34 21.15
CA ILE A 482 73.54 25.43 20.82
C ILE A 482 73.02 26.21 22.06
N ARG A 483 73.31 25.76 23.30
CA ARG A 483 72.67 26.31 24.52
C ARG A 483 73.46 27.35 25.34
N LYS A 484 74.55 27.93 24.82
CA LYS A 484 75.24 29.00 25.55
C LYS A 484 74.78 30.37 25.04
N GLN A 485 73.81 30.95 25.76
CA GLN A 485 73.48 32.39 25.84
C GLN A 485 72.83 32.93 24.53
N THR A 486 71.62 33.52 24.45
CA THR A 486 71.07 34.61 25.26
C THR A 486 69.61 34.88 24.80
N ARG A 487 68.59 34.11 25.24
CA ARG A 487 67.16 34.41 24.95
C ARG A 487 66.13 33.86 25.95
N ILE A 488 66.59 33.18 27.01
CA ILE A 488 65.75 32.28 27.83
C ILE A 488 64.90 32.98 28.91
N ILE A 489 65.07 34.28 29.17
CA ILE A 489 64.39 34.92 30.32
C ILE A 489 63.14 35.74 29.90
N THR A 490 63.08 36.29 28.68
CA THR A 490 61.98 37.17 28.27
C THR A 490 60.80 36.47 27.59
N GLU A 491 61.01 35.32 26.95
CA GLU A 491 59.94 34.51 26.31
C GLU A 491 59.17 33.61 27.28
N LYS A 492 59.71 33.37 28.49
CA LYS A 492 59.14 32.37 29.42
C LYS A 492 57.84 32.85 30.09
N LEU A 493 57.73 34.15 30.36
CA LEU A 493 56.56 34.73 31.04
C LEU A 493 55.37 34.97 30.09
N MET A 494 55.62 35.36 28.83
CA MET A 494 54.56 35.56 27.83
C MET A 494 54.01 34.24 27.28
N ASN A 495 54.84 33.19 27.19
CA ASN A 495 54.38 31.86 26.80
C ASN A 495 53.57 31.17 27.89
N GLU A 496 53.87 31.37 29.18
CA GLU A 496 53.06 30.77 30.26
C GLU A 496 51.65 31.36 30.31
N MET A 497 51.49 32.68 30.18
CA MET A 497 50.16 33.31 30.11
C MET A 497 49.37 32.94 28.85
N ALA A 498 50.03 32.93 27.68
CA ALA A 498 49.38 32.53 26.43
C ALA A 498 49.04 31.04 26.39
N LEU A 499 49.81 30.20 27.08
CA LEU A 499 49.57 28.76 27.18
C LEU A 499 48.40 28.47 28.14
N GLU A 500 48.34 29.13 29.30
CA GLU A 500 47.19 29.03 30.22
C GLU A 500 45.88 29.49 29.57
N GLU A 501 45.90 30.64 28.88
CA GLU A 501 44.70 31.16 28.20
C GLU A 501 44.26 30.25 27.04
N ARG A 502 45.21 29.60 26.36
CA ARG A 502 44.92 28.62 25.30
C ARG A 502 44.41 27.30 25.85
N TYR A 503 44.98 26.80 26.95
CA TYR A 503 44.47 25.61 27.65
C TYR A 503 43.07 25.83 28.20
N ARG A 504 42.82 27.00 28.81
CA ARG A 504 41.50 27.37 29.35
C ARG A 504 40.45 27.48 28.25
N ASN A 505 40.80 28.09 27.11
CA ASN A 505 39.91 28.14 25.96
C ASN A 505 39.62 26.76 25.35
N ILE A 506 40.61 25.86 25.30
CA ILE A 506 40.40 24.48 24.82
C ILE A 506 39.51 23.69 25.80
N PHE A 507 39.72 23.86 27.11
CA PHE A 507 38.92 23.21 28.14
C PHE A 507 37.45 23.67 28.12
N GLU A 508 37.20 24.97 28.05
CA GLU A 508 35.84 25.54 28.09
C GLU A 508 35.08 25.45 26.75
N ARG A 509 35.79 25.53 25.60
CA ARG A 509 35.14 25.39 24.27
C ARG A 509 34.95 23.93 23.83
N ASN A 510 35.41 22.96 24.62
CA ASN A 510 35.21 21.56 24.29
C ASN A 510 33.72 21.19 24.41
N LEU A 511 33.17 20.54 23.39
CA LEU A 511 31.81 20.00 23.41
C LEU A 511 31.71 18.71 24.23
N THR A 512 32.84 18.06 24.49
CA THR A 512 32.97 16.95 25.44
C THR A 512 32.97 17.49 26.87
N GLY A 513 32.16 16.88 27.74
CA GLY A 513 32.17 17.18 29.16
C GLY A 513 33.47 16.69 29.80
N LEU A 514 34.34 17.60 30.20
CA LEU A 514 35.59 17.29 30.89
C LEU A 514 35.41 17.55 32.38
N TYR A 515 35.88 16.64 33.21
CA TYR A 515 35.91 16.81 34.65
C TYR A 515 37.16 16.22 35.28
N VAL A 516 37.52 16.76 36.44
CA VAL A 516 38.53 16.26 37.35
C VAL A 516 37.83 15.96 38.66
N ALA A 517 37.96 14.74 39.18
CA ALA A 517 37.29 14.32 40.40
C ALA A 517 38.20 13.45 41.27
N ALA A 518 37.96 13.48 42.58
CA ALA A 518 38.61 12.59 43.53
C ALA A 518 38.06 11.15 43.41
N ALA A 519 38.77 10.19 43.99
CA ALA A 519 38.39 8.77 43.97
C ALA A 519 36.98 8.48 44.54
N ASP A 520 36.48 9.31 45.45
CA ASP A 520 35.14 9.20 46.04
C ASP A 520 34.01 9.78 45.14
N GLY A 521 34.38 10.36 44.00
CA GLY A 521 33.45 10.98 43.04
C GLY A 521 33.27 12.48 43.22
N ARG A 522 33.93 13.10 44.22
CA ARG A 522 33.88 14.54 44.46
C ARG A 522 34.51 15.33 43.31
N ILE A 523 33.78 16.26 42.72
CA ILE A 523 34.23 17.03 41.55
C ILE A 523 35.15 18.16 42.01
N LEU A 524 36.37 18.19 41.47
CA LEU A 524 37.38 19.22 41.72
C LEU A 524 37.31 20.32 40.67
N ASP A 525 37.10 19.96 39.40
CA ASP A 525 36.94 20.88 38.29
C ASP A 525 36.06 20.25 37.20
N CYS A 526 35.33 21.05 36.43
CA CYS A 526 34.62 20.63 35.23
C CYS A 526 34.43 21.80 34.25
N ASN A 527 34.21 21.50 32.96
CA ASN A 527 33.83 22.50 31.96
C ASN A 527 32.30 22.63 31.83
N ASP A 528 31.82 23.68 31.15
CA ASP A 528 30.38 23.90 30.94
C ASP A 528 29.66 22.80 30.16
N ALA A 529 30.38 22.07 29.29
CA ALA A 529 29.81 20.91 28.61
C ALA A 529 29.47 19.77 29.59
N CYS A 530 30.32 19.52 30.58
CA CYS A 530 30.07 18.51 31.62
C CYS A 530 28.82 18.86 32.42
N ALA A 531 28.67 20.12 32.81
CA ALA A 531 27.49 20.61 33.51
C ALA A 531 26.20 20.35 32.71
N ARG A 532 26.19 20.72 31.43
CA ARG A 532 25.01 20.53 30.57
C ARG A 532 24.64 19.06 30.36
N ILE A 533 25.63 18.19 30.13
CA ILE A 533 25.40 16.75 29.95
C ILE A 533 24.73 16.14 31.19
N LEU A 534 25.13 16.59 32.39
CA LEU A 534 24.59 16.13 33.67
C LEU A 534 23.26 16.81 34.06
N GLY A 535 22.75 17.76 33.24
CA GLY A 535 21.47 18.43 33.44
C GLY A 535 21.54 19.75 34.21
N TYR A 536 22.72 20.38 34.32
CA TYR A 536 22.93 21.68 34.96
C TYR A 536 23.04 22.80 33.91
N ASN A 537 22.69 24.04 34.28
CA ASN A 537 22.73 25.17 33.33
C ASN A 537 24.15 25.70 33.08
N GLY A 538 25.12 25.38 33.96
CA GLY A 538 26.51 25.75 33.78
C GLY A 538 27.40 25.27 34.93
N ARG A 539 28.72 25.38 34.75
CA ARG A 539 29.75 24.94 35.70
C ARG A 539 29.55 25.50 37.10
N HIS A 540 29.19 26.78 37.22
CA HIS A 540 28.99 27.44 38.52
C HIS A 540 27.87 26.81 39.35
N GLU A 541 26.79 26.37 38.69
CA GLU A 541 25.67 25.70 39.35
C GLU A 541 26.06 24.28 39.79
N LEU A 542 26.76 23.55 38.93
CA LEU A 542 27.25 22.21 39.24
C LEU A 542 28.25 22.22 40.41
N LEU A 543 29.21 23.14 40.42
CA LEU A 543 30.18 23.26 41.53
C LEU A 543 29.54 23.81 42.81
N GLY A 544 28.42 24.54 42.70
CA GLY A 544 27.65 25.01 43.86
C GLY A 544 26.71 23.94 44.46
N ASN A 545 26.25 22.97 43.65
CA ASN A 545 25.37 21.87 44.07
C ASN A 545 25.74 20.55 43.38
N SER A 546 26.88 19.99 43.77
CA SER A 546 27.51 18.85 43.10
C SER A 546 26.93 17.48 43.48
N ALA A 547 26.04 17.37 44.48
CA ALA A 547 25.64 16.09 45.06
C ALA A 547 25.05 15.07 44.05
N CYS A 548 24.24 15.52 43.09
CA CYS A 548 23.70 14.65 42.04
C CYS A 548 24.80 14.24 41.05
N ALA A 549 25.60 15.22 40.58
CA ALA A 549 26.73 15.00 39.69
C ALA A 549 27.80 14.06 40.28
N GLU A 550 28.12 14.20 41.56
CA GLU A 550 29.09 13.36 42.28
C GLU A 550 28.59 11.92 42.41
N LYS A 551 27.28 11.71 42.60
CA LYS A 551 26.67 10.37 42.61
C LYS A 551 26.81 9.69 41.24
N ILE A 552 26.59 10.44 40.16
CA ILE A 552 26.74 9.97 38.78
C ILE A 552 28.21 9.63 38.50
N ILE A 553 29.13 10.53 38.81
CA ILE A 553 30.58 10.34 38.60
C ILE A 553 31.12 9.21 39.47
N ARG A 554 30.66 9.06 40.72
CA ARG A 554 31.00 7.92 41.57
C ARG A 554 30.53 6.60 40.97
N LYS A 555 29.34 6.55 40.36
CA LYS A 555 28.85 5.35 39.65
C LYS A 555 29.76 5.02 38.47
N PHE A 556 30.20 6.04 37.72
CA PHE A 556 31.17 5.86 36.64
C PHE A 556 32.51 5.33 37.17
N HIS A 557 33.05 5.92 38.23
CA HIS A 557 34.32 5.47 38.85
C HIS A 557 34.25 4.04 39.40
N VAL A 558 33.17 3.68 40.11
CA VAL A 558 32.98 2.34 40.70
C VAL A 558 32.78 1.28 39.62
N SER A 559 32.02 1.59 38.57
CA SER A 559 31.83 0.65 37.46
C SER A 559 33.11 0.43 36.62
N LEU A 560 34.18 1.19 36.89
CA LEU A 560 35.41 1.25 36.11
C LEU A 560 36.67 0.99 36.96
N SER A 561 36.52 0.50 38.19
CA SER A 561 37.58 0.43 39.22
C SER A 561 38.71 -0.58 38.96
N ASP A 562 38.60 -1.44 37.95
CA ASP A 562 39.57 -2.52 37.69
C ASP A 562 40.67 -2.14 36.66
N ALA A 563 40.61 -0.96 36.03
CA ALA A 563 41.57 -0.55 35.00
C ALA A 563 42.17 0.85 35.28
N SER A 564 43.48 0.98 35.08
CA SER A 564 44.24 2.24 35.27
C SER A 564 43.84 3.32 34.24
N PHE A 565 43.17 2.91 33.16
CA PHE A 565 42.73 3.72 32.03
C PHE A 565 41.64 2.98 31.25
N THR A 566 40.52 3.64 30.98
CA THR A 566 39.42 3.08 30.17
C THR A 566 38.91 4.12 29.18
N VAL A 567 38.73 3.71 27.91
CA VAL A 567 38.24 4.57 26.83
C VAL A 567 36.92 4.04 26.32
N GLY A 568 35.93 4.92 26.21
CA GLY A 568 34.74 4.66 25.42
C GLY A 568 33.75 3.66 26.03
N THR A 569 33.52 3.68 27.34
CA THR A 569 32.49 2.84 27.96
C THR A 569 31.15 3.56 28.00
N GLU A 570 30.09 2.95 27.46
CA GLU A 570 28.74 3.50 27.50
C GLU A 570 28.08 3.24 28.86
N GLN A 571 27.54 4.29 29.49
CA GLN A 571 26.86 4.20 30.79
C GLN A 571 25.55 4.99 30.75
N SER A 572 24.49 4.42 31.35
CA SER A 572 23.27 5.16 31.63
C SER A 572 23.34 5.89 32.98
N PHE A 573 22.78 7.09 33.00
CA PHE A 573 22.69 7.95 34.18
C PHE A 573 21.37 8.70 34.19
N GLU A 574 20.99 9.20 35.36
CA GLU A 574 19.81 10.04 35.53
C GLU A 574 20.29 11.49 35.66
N ARG A 575 19.78 12.39 34.82
CA ARG A 575 20.09 13.82 34.86
C ARG A 575 19.46 14.48 36.09
N LEU A 576 19.88 15.71 36.40
CA LEU A 576 19.32 16.48 37.53
C LEU A 576 17.78 16.65 37.46
N ASP A 577 17.21 16.67 36.26
CA ASP A 577 15.77 16.80 36.02
C ASP A 577 14.98 15.47 36.10
N GLY A 578 15.66 14.36 36.38
CA GLY A 578 15.07 13.02 36.44
C GLY A 578 14.95 12.31 35.09
N THR A 579 15.44 12.91 34.00
CA THR A 579 15.46 12.23 32.69
C THR A 579 16.62 11.26 32.59
N GLU A 580 16.42 10.13 31.90
CA GLU A 580 17.49 9.17 31.65
C GLU A 580 18.38 9.66 30.49
N GLY A 581 19.70 9.57 30.68
CA GLY A 581 20.72 9.94 29.71
C GLY A 581 21.74 8.82 29.53
N TRP A 582 22.42 8.82 28.39
CA TRP A 582 23.52 7.91 28.09
C TRP A 582 24.78 8.70 27.79
N ALA A 583 25.89 8.32 28.44
CA ALA A 583 27.19 8.92 28.21
C ALA A 583 28.22 7.88 27.77
N LEU A 584 29.05 8.26 26.82
CA LEU A 584 30.31 7.58 26.54
C LEU A 584 31.37 8.15 27.49
N CYS A 585 31.76 7.35 28.48
CA CYS A 585 32.68 7.73 29.54
C CYS A 585 34.09 7.21 29.23
N SER A 586 35.08 8.08 29.36
CA SER A 586 36.49 7.68 29.43
C SER A 586 37.10 8.21 30.71
N LEU A 587 37.92 7.40 31.37
CA LEU A 587 38.54 7.71 32.65
C LEU A 587 40.03 7.42 32.60
N LYS A 588 40.80 8.31 33.21
CA LYS A 588 42.24 8.15 33.41
C LYS A 588 42.60 8.52 34.84
N ALA A 589 43.26 7.60 35.55
CA ALA A 589 43.86 7.93 36.83
C ALA A 589 45.12 8.76 36.62
N VAL A 590 45.25 9.87 37.33
CA VAL A 590 46.43 10.75 37.32
C VAL A 590 47.01 10.82 38.72
N SER A 591 48.33 10.62 38.81
CA SER A 591 49.10 10.83 40.04
C SER A 591 49.75 12.21 39.96
N GLU A 592 49.28 13.13 40.78
CA GLU A 592 49.81 14.48 40.86
C GLU A 592 50.78 14.59 42.06
N LYS A 593 51.90 15.29 41.90
CA LYS A 593 52.97 15.33 42.90
C LYS A 593 52.66 16.20 44.13
N ASP A 594 51.62 17.03 44.06
CA ASP A 594 51.25 18.02 45.10
C ASP A 594 49.84 17.79 45.68
N VAL A 595 49.17 16.67 45.39
CA VAL A 595 47.84 16.34 45.92
C VAL A 595 47.87 15.02 46.69
N GLU A 596 47.44 15.05 47.95
CA GLU A 596 47.22 13.83 48.75
C GLU A 596 45.99 13.07 48.22
N GLY A 597 46.22 12.06 47.37
CA GLY A 597 45.19 11.13 46.90
C GLY A 597 45.23 10.86 45.40
N GLN A 598 44.49 9.84 44.96
CA GLN A 598 44.35 9.49 43.53
C GLN A 598 43.24 10.34 42.90
N VAL A 599 43.59 11.06 41.84
CA VAL A 599 42.67 11.93 41.07
C VAL A 599 42.34 11.27 39.73
N PHE A 600 41.12 11.47 39.26
CA PHE A 600 40.63 10.97 37.97
C PHE A 600 40.33 12.14 37.04
N GLU A 601 40.87 12.07 35.83
CA GLU A 601 40.44 12.89 34.70
C GLU A 601 39.41 12.09 33.89
N GLY A 602 38.23 12.67 33.73
CA GLY A 602 37.11 12.04 33.04
C GLY A 602 36.60 12.86 31.86
N SER A 603 36.16 12.16 30.82
CA SER A 603 35.46 12.75 29.67
C SER A 603 34.10 12.10 29.45
N LEU A 604 33.08 12.90 29.17
CA LEU A 604 31.70 12.51 28.93
C LEU A 604 31.25 13.02 27.56
N ILE A 605 30.75 12.13 26.72
CA ILE A 605 30.05 12.49 25.47
C ILE A 605 28.61 11.99 25.58
N ASP A 606 27.63 12.89 25.45
CA ASP A 606 26.22 12.49 25.43
C ASP A 606 25.94 11.69 24.15
N ILE A 607 25.46 10.46 24.32
CA ILE A 607 25.09 9.53 23.24
C ILE A 607 23.59 9.19 23.30
N SER A 608 22.79 9.95 24.06
CA SER A 608 21.36 9.71 24.23
C SER A 608 20.61 9.75 22.90
N GLU A 609 20.83 10.78 22.07
CA GLU A 609 20.19 10.87 20.75
C GLU A 609 20.61 9.72 19.82
N ARG A 610 21.88 9.31 19.88
CA ARG A 610 22.38 8.16 19.12
C ARG A 610 21.68 6.87 19.54
N LYS A 611 21.47 6.65 20.84
CA LYS A 611 20.74 5.47 21.35
C LYS A 611 19.27 5.50 20.94
N ILE A 612 18.60 6.64 21.09
CA ILE A 612 17.20 6.82 20.67
C ILE A 612 17.05 6.59 19.15
N ALA A 613 17.96 7.13 18.34
CA ALA A 613 17.97 6.92 16.90
C ALA A 613 18.22 5.45 16.54
N GLN A 614 19.15 4.79 17.22
CA GLN A 614 19.45 3.37 17.03
C GLN A 614 18.23 2.49 17.35
N ASP A 615 17.57 2.73 18.48
CA ASP A 615 16.36 2.00 18.88
C ASP A 615 15.20 2.25 17.90
N ARG A 616 15.07 3.49 17.40
CA ARG A 616 14.08 3.86 16.37
C ARG A 616 14.34 3.14 15.05
N VAL A 617 15.60 3.11 14.60
CA VAL A 617 15.99 2.39 13.37
C VAL A 617 15.74 0.90 13.53
N GLN A 618 16.07 0.33 14.68
CA GLN A 618 15.81 -1.08 14.97
C GLN A 618 14.31 -1.38 15.00
N PHE A 619 13.49 -0.50 15.59
CA PHE A 619 12.04 -0.63 15.56
C PHE A 619 11.49 -0.61 14.13
N LEU A 620 11.89 0.36 13.30
CA LEU A 620 11.43 0.49 11.91
C LEU A 620 11.88 -0.68 11.00
N ALA A 621 13.04 -1.28 11.30
CA ALA A 621 13.56 -2.42 10.54
C ALA A 621 12.78 -3.72 10.80
N TYR A 622 12.22 -3.89 12.00
CA TYR A 622 11.65 -5.17 12.47
C TYR A 622 10.16 -5.15 12.81
N PHE A 623 9.52 -3.99 12.92
CA PHE A 623 8.12 -3.86 13.32
C PHE A 623 7.31 -3.02 12.32
N ASP A 624 6.02 -3.36 12.19
CA ASP A 624 5.03 -2.58 11.46
C ASP A 624 4.66 -1.33 12.26
N THR A 625 4.70 -0.16 11.62
CA THR A 625 4.49 1.12 12.30
C THR A 625 3.06 1.36 12.75
N LEU A 626 2.08 0.73 12.09
CA LEU A 626 0.66 0.92 12.40
C LEU A 626 0.23 0.03 13.57
N THR A 627 0.51 -1.28 13.49
CA THR A 627 0.04 -2.28 14.45
C THR A 627 1.06 -2.62 15.54
N LYS A 628 2.33 -2.19 15.39
CA LYS A 628 3.46 -2.52 16.26
C LYS A 628 3.77 -4.03 16.32
N LEU A 629 3.20 -4.82 15.42
CA LEU A 629 3.53 -6.23 15.26
C LEU A 629 4.88 -6.40 14.55
N PRO A 630 5.55 -7.55 14.74
CA PRO A 630 6.62 -7.99 13.85
C PRO A 630 6.24 -7.80 12.37
N ASN A 631 7.16 -7.23 11.59
CA ASN A 631 7.01 -7.12 10.15
C ASN A 631 7.48 -8.42 9.45
N ARG A 632 7.42 -8.43 8.12
CA ARG A 632 7.86 -9.56 7.28
C ARG A 632 9.30 -10.03 7.59
N THR A 633 10.21 -9.10 7.86
CA THR A 633 11.62 -9.42 8.16
C THR A 633 11.74 -10.18 9.48
N LEU A 634 11.12 -9.65 10.55
CA LEU A 634 11.22 -10.25 11.88
C LEU A 634 10.50 -11.61 11.97
N VAL A 635 9.34 -11.76 11.34
CA VAL A 635 8.63 -13.05 11.37
C VAL A 635 9.36 -14.14 10.59
N HIS A 636 10.02 -13.79 9.48
CA HIS A 636 10.83 -14.74 8.72
C HIS A 636 12.04 -15.24 9.52
N ASP A 637 12.73 -14.34 10.22
CA ASP A 637 13.83 -14.70 11.12
C ASP A 637 13.34 -15.61 12.26
N ARG A 638 12.26 -15.23 12.95
CA ARG A 638 11.67 -16.05 14.02
C ARG A 638 11.20 -17.41 13.54
N LEU A 639 10.58 -17.50 12.37
CA LEU A 639 10.16 -18.77 11.78
C LEU A 639 11.38 -19.64 11.44
N SER A 640 12.44 -19.06 10.88
CA SER A 640 13.69 -19.78 10.58
C SER A 640 14.33 -20.35 11.85
N GLN A 641 14.35 -19.56 12.94
CA GLN A 641 14.82 -20.01 14.25
C GLN A 641 13.93 -21.12 14.83
N ALA A 642 12.60 -20.96 14.75
CA ALA A 642 11.64 -21.96 15.20
C ALA A 642 11.83 -23.28 14.45
N ILE A 643 12.01 -23.26 13.13
CA ILE A 643 12.30 -24.43 12.29
C ILE A 643 13.59 -25.12 12.74
N ALA A 644 14.64 -24.35 13.02
CA ALA A 644 15.91 -24.92 13.51
C ALA A 644 15.74 -25.62 14.87
N VAL A 645 14.94 -25.05 15.78
CA VAL A 645 14.61 -25.66 17.07
C VAL A 645 13.74 -26.92 16.89
N ALA A 646 12.69 -26.83 16.09
CA ALA A 646 11.77 -27.94 15.80
C ALA A 646 12.50 -29.11 15.12
N LYS A 647 13.44 -28.83 14.21
CA LYS A 647 14.30 -29.86 13.60
C LYS A 647 15.15 -30.59 14.63
N ARG A 648 15.73 -29.88 15.60
CA ARG A 648 16.54 -30.49 16.67
C ARG A 648 15.69 -31.33 17.63
N ARG A 649 14.48 -30.85 17.95
CA ARG A 649 13.56 -31.51 18.90
C ARG A 649 12.60 -32.53 18.27
N ARG A 650 12.61 -32.64 16.93
CA ARG A 650 11.63 -33.44 16.14
C ARG A 650 10.18 -33.04 16.42
N GLU A 651 9.96 -31.74 16.59
CA GLU A 651 8.64 -31.15 16.79
C GLU A 651 8.08 -30.63 15.45
N LYS A 652 6.77 -30.45 15.39
CA LYS A 652 6.09 -29.82 14.26
C LYS A 652 5.81 -28.35 14.55
N LEU A 653 5.65 -27.55 13.50
CA LEU A 653 5.24 -26.13 13.60
C LEU A 653 4.04 -25.87 12.70
N GLY A 654 3.21 -24.89 13.05
CA GLY A 654 2.13 -24.41 12.22
C GLY A 654 2.40 -22.99 11.74
N VAL A 655 2.07 -22.70 10.49
CA VAL A 655 2.08 -21.34 9.93
C VAL A 655 0.68 -21.06 9.39
N LEU A 656 0.05 -20.03 9.95
CA LEU A 656 -1.29 -19.57 9.57
C LEU A 656 -1.15 -18.24 8.85
N HIS A 657 -1.59 -18.18 7.60
CA HIS A 657 -1.68 -16.94 6.82
C HIS A 657 -3.14 -16.49 6.83
N LEU A 658 -3.39 -15.26 7.26
CA LEU A 658 -4.73 -14.69 7.41
C LEU A 658 -4.87 -13.46 6.52
N ASP A 659 -6.04 -13.34 5.89
CA ASP A 659 -6.44 -12.16 5.12
C ASP A 659 -7.83 -11.72 5.57
N ILE A 660 -8.01 -10.40 5.74
CA ILE A 660 -9.28 -9.83 6.20
C ILE A 660 -10.22 -9.66 5.01
N ASP A 661 -11.32 -10.40 5.01
CA ASP A 661 -12.23 -10.45 3.87
C ASP A 661 -12.85 -9.08 3.60
N SER A 662 -12.83 -8.66 2.34
CA SER A 662 -13.44 -7.41 1.87
C SER A 662 -12.89 -6.14 2.54
N PHE A 663 -11.66 -6.15 3.05
CA PHE A 663 -11.05 -4.97 3.68
C PHE A 663 -10.97 -3.76 2.74
N LYS A 664 -10.73 -3.98 1.43
CA LYS A 664 -10.78 -2.91 0.43
C LYS A 664 -12.14 -2.18 0.44
N ILE A 665 -13.26 -2.92 0.50
CA ILE A 665 -14.60 -2.33 0.56
C ILE A 665 -14.76 -1.50 1.85
N ILE A 666 -14.22 -1.96 2.97
CA ILE A 666 -14.25 -1.23 4.24
C ILE A 666 -13.49 0.10 4.11
N ASN A 667 -12.30 0.08 3.50
CA ASN A 667 -11.52 1.30 3.23
C ASN A 667 -12.25 2.25 2.27
N ASP A 668 -12.85 1.73 1.22
CA ASP A 668 -13.55 2.52 0.21
C ASP A 668 -14.82 3.16 0.81
N CYS A 669 -15.52 2.45 1.71
CA CYS A 669 -16.74 2.92 2.37
C CYS A 669 -16.49 3.84 3.58
N LEU A 670 -15.45 3.58 4.38
CA LEU A 670 -15.23 4.25 5.67
C LEU A 670 -13.98 5.13 5.70
N GLY A 671 -13.14 5.09 4.66
CA GLY A 671 -11.87 5.79 4.58
C GLY A 671 -10.72 5.05 5.25
N HIS A 672 -9.50 5.29 4.77
CA HIS A 672 -8.28 4.63 5.24
C HIS A 672 -8.02 4.80 6.74
N SER A 673 -8.38 5.93 7.34
CA SER A 673 -8.20 6.15 8.79
C SER A 673 -8.98 5.15 9.65
N ARG A 674 -10.21 4.80 9.25
CA ARG A 674 -11.03 3.80 9.94
C ARG A 674 -10.57 2.37 9.66
N GLY A 675 -10.07 2.11 8.45
CA GLY A 675 -9.39 0.86 8.13
C GLY A 675 -8.15 0.65 9.00
N ASP A 676 -7.38 1.70 9.24
CA ASP A 676 -6.19 1.65 10.09
C ASP A 676 -6.56 1.34 11.55
N GLU A 677 -7.60 1.97 12.10
CA GLU A 677 -8.13 1.65 13.44
C GLU A 677 -8.64 0.20 13.54
N LEU A 678 -9.29 -0.28 12.48
CA LEU A 678 -9.75 -1.67 12.38
C LEU A 678 -8.57 -2.64 12.43
N LEU A 679 -7.52 -2.39 11.64
CA LEU A 679 -6.30 -3.22 11.61
C LEU A 679 -5.59 -3.24 12.96
N GLN A 680 -5.53 -2.10 13.67
CA GLN A 680 -5.00 -2.05 15.03
C GLN A 680 -5.83 -2.89 16.00
N SER A 681 -7.16 -2.84 15.89
CA SER A 681 -8.06 -3.63 16.73
C SER A 681 -7.96 -5.13 16.44
N ILE A 682 -7.84 -5.50 15.17
CA ILE A 682 -7.60 -6.88 14.74
C ILE A 682 -6.27 -7.38 15.28
N ALA A 683 -5.19 -6.60 15.15
CA ALA A 683 -3.89 -6.93 15.69
C ALA A 683 -3.93 -7.22 17.20
N GLN A 684 -4.67 -6.41 17.97
CA GLN A 684 -4.86 -6.63 19.40
C GLN A 684 -5.60 -7.94 19.72
N ARG A 685 -6.69 -8.25 18.99
CA ARG A 685 -7.42 -9.53 19.18
C ARG A 685 -6.56 -10.73 18.81
N LEU A 686 -5.81 -10.65 17.71
CA LEU A 686 -4.89 -11.70 17.28
C LEU A 686 -3.78 -11.95 18.31
N GLN A 687 -3.21 -10.89 18.89
CA GLN A 687 -2.25 -11.01 19.99
C GLN A 687 -2.87 -11.69 21.23
N GLY A 688 -4.13 -11.38 21.54
CA GLY A 688 -4.86 -12.04 22.63
C GLY A 688 -5.11 -13.54 22.38
N CYS A 689 -5.20 -13.95 21.12
CA CYS A 689 -5.33 -15.35 20.75
C CYS A 689 -3.99 -16.10 20.84
N ALA A 690 -2.87 -15.44 20.56
CA ALA A 690 -1.56 -16.08 20.50
C ALA A 690 -1.00 -16.44 21.89
N ARG A 691 -0.32 -17.59 21.99
CA ARG A 691 0.47 -17.95 23.18
C ARG A 691 1.78 -17.14 23.18
N LYS A 692 2.50 -17.13 24.31
CA LYS A 692 3.81 -16.45 24.42
C LYS A 692 4.85 -16.98 23.43
N ASP A 693 4.75 -18.26 23.09
CA ASP A 693 5.67 -18.92 22.14
C ASP A 693 5.23 -18.72 20.68
N ASP A 694 4.01 -18.25 20.45
CA ASP A 694 3.49 -17.95 19.12
C ASP A 694 3.94 -16.56 18.68
N THR A 695 4.17 -16.39 17.38
CA THR A 695 4.50 -15.08 16.80
C THR A 695 3.37 -14.62 15.89
N VAL A 696 2.74 -13.50 16.23
CA VAL A 696 1.80 -12.78 15.37
C VAL A 696 2.58 -11.69 14.63
N ALA A 697 2.38 -11.57 13.33
CA ALA A 697 3.04 -10.59 12.48
C ALA A 697 2.06 -10.00 11.47
N ARG A 698 2.38 -8.81 10.96
CA ARG A 698 1.66 -8.21 9.83
C ARG A 698 2.61 -8.13 8.63
N LEU A 699 2.21 -8.71 7.51
CA LEU A 699 3.03 -8.76 6.30
C LEU A 699 2.91 -7.47 5.47
N GLY A 700 1.74 -6.83 5.53
CA GLY A 700 1.40 -5.60 4.82
C GLY A 700 -0.09 -5.59 4.48
N GLY A 701 -0.67 -4.41 4.21
CA GLY A 701 -2.10 -4.32 3.88
C GLY A 701 -3.00 -4.94 4.97
N ASP A 702 -3.86 -5.86 4.56
CA ASP A 702 -4.79 -6.66 5.35
C ASP A 702 -4.28 -8.08 5.69
N GLU A 703 -3.01 -8.38 5.44
CA GLU A 703 -2.42 -9.70 5.64
C GLU A 703 -1.69 -9.84 6.98
N PHE A 704 -2.05 -10.90 7.72
CA PHE A 704 -1.42 -11.29 8.98
C PHE A 704 -0.84 -12.70 8.88
N LEU A 705 0.25 -12.94 9.62
CA LEU A 705 0.89 -14.24 9.71
C LEU A 705 1.03 -14.64 11.18
N ILE A 706 0.63 -15.87 11.51
CA ILE A 706 0.78 -16.43 12.85
C ILE A 706 1.62 -17.70 12.77
N VAL A 707 2.74 -17.70 13.49
CA VAL A 707 3.61 -18.86 13.65
C VAL A 707 3.28 -19.51 14.99
N LEU A 708 2.79 -20.75 14.94
CA LEU A 708 2.48 -21.57 16.11
C LEU A 708 3.72 -22.36 16.53
N GLY A 709 4.20 -22.09 17.74
CA GLY A 709 5.34 -22.79 18.33
C GLY A 709 4.93 -24.17 18.84
N SER A 710 5.59 -25.21 18.34
CA SER A 710 5.43 -26.62 18.77
C SER A 710 3.98 -27.14 18.75
N ILE A 711 3.55 -27.71 17.61
CA ILE A 711 2.26 -28.39 17.48
C ILE A 711 2.43 -29.91 17.59
N GLY A 712 1.49 -30.60 18.26
CA GLY A 712 1.49 -32.06 18.40
C GLY A 712 0.83 -32.76 17.22
N SER A 713 -0.17 -32.11 16.61
CA SER A 713 -0.92 -32.63 15.47
C SER A 713 -1.47 -31.53 14.56
N PHE A 714 -1.94 -31.90 13.37
CA PHE A 714 -2.65 -30.98 12.47
C PHE A 714 -3.93 -30.40 13.12
N ALA A 715 -4.55 -31.15 14.05
CA ALA A 715 -5.74 -30.70 14.76
C ALA A 715 -5.44 -29.47 15.65
N ASP A 716 -4.22 -29.35 16.18
CA ASP A 716 -3.84 -28.19 17.00
C ASP A 716 -3.82 -26.91 16.18
N ALA A 717 -3.35 -26.99 14.93
CA ALA A 717 -3.36 -25.87 14.00
C ALA A 717 -4.79 -25.51 13.54
N ALA A 718 -5.66 -26.52 13.32
CA ALA A 718 -7.08 -26.29 13.04
C ALA A 718 -7.80 -25.60 14.21
N MET A 719 -7.61 -26.09 15.44
CA MET A 719 -8.20 -25.48 16.64
C MET A 719 -7.73 -24.03 16.83
N ALA A 720 -6.45 -23.74 16.54
CA ALA A 720 -5.94 -22.38 16.58
C ALA A 720 -6.63 -21.49 15.53
N ALA A 721 -6.80 -21.97 14.30
CA ALA A 721 -7.49 -21.25 13.23
C ALA A 721 -8.97 -21.01 13.55
N GLU A 722 -9.70 -22.01 14.05
CA GLU A 722 -11.10 -21.88 14.49
C GLU A 722 -11.26 -20.86 15.61
N ARG A 723 -10.36 -20.91 16.61
CA ARG A 723 -10.36 -19.93 17.70
C ARG A 723 -10.12 -18.52 17.19
N ILE A 724 -9.16 -18.31 16.29
CA ILE A 724 -8.89 -17.00 15.70
C ILE A 724 -10.11 -16.50 14.90
N ALA A 725 -10.68 -17.34 14.04
CA ALA A 725 -11.89 -16.98 13.29
C ALA A 725 -13.08 -16.66 14.23
N GLY A 726 -13.21 -17.40 15.33
CA GLY A 726 -14.21 -17.17 16.38
C GLY A 726 -14.05 -15.83 17.09
N GLU A 727 -12.82 -15.41 17.41
CA GLU A 727 -12.51 -14.14 18.09
C GLU A 727 -12.62 -12.90 17.19
N LEU A 728 -12.54 -13.09 15.87
CA LEU A 728 -12.79 -12.03 14.89
C LEU A 728 -14.28 -11.85 14.57
N LYS A 729 -15.13 -12.83 14.91
CA LYS A 729 -16.58 -12.80 14.65
C LYS A 729 -17.36 -11.72 15.42
N PRO A 730 -17.08 -11.43 16.72
CA PRO A 730 -17.72 -10.32 17.42
C PRO A 730 -17.44 -8.98 16.71
N PRO A 731 -18.40 -8.06 16.63
CA PRO A 731 -18.19 -6.81 15.92
C PRO A 731 -17.10 -5.94 16.56
N PHE A 732 -16.45 -5.13 15.74
CA PHE A 732 -15.47 -4.13 16.12
C PHE A 732 -16.17 -2.79 16.34
N ASN A 733 -16.00 -2.21 17.53
CA ASN A 733 -16.54 -0.90 17.86
C ASN A 733 -15.54 0.17 17.48
N LEU A 734 -15.79 0.87 16.37
CA LEU A 734 -14.98 1.98 15.88
C LEU A 734 -15.78 3.28 16.04
N ASN A 735 -15.52 4.03 17.12
CA ASN A 735 -16.10 5.35 17.39
C ASN A 735 -17.65 5.43 17.20
N GLY A 736 -18.38 4.42 17.68
CA GLY A 736 -19.85 4.36 17.66
C GLY A 736 -20.46 3.50 16.55
N ASN A 737 -19.66 3.06 15.57
CA ASN A 737 -20.10 2.11 14.55
C ASN A 737 -19.64 0.68 14.89
N SER A 738 -20.56 -0.27 14.80
CA SER A 738 -20.31 -1.70 15.01
C SER A 738 -20.07 -2.36 13.66
N LEU A 739 -18.87 -2.91 13.43
CA LEU A 739 -18.49 -3.51 12.15
C LEU A 739 -18.09 -4.97 12.32
N SER A 740 -18.76 -5.86 11.61
CA SER A 740 -18.41 -7.28 11.56
C SER A 740 -17.46 -7.54 10.40
N VAL A 741 -16.32 -8.17 10.68
CA VAL A 741 -15.39 -8.66 9.66
C VAL A 741 -15.25 -10.17 9.75
N THR A 742 -14.92 -10.79 8.62
CA THR A 742 -14.52 -12.19 8.55
C THR A 742 -13.08 -12.27 8.06
N CYS A 743 -12.47 -13.44 8.20
CA CYS A 743 -11.13 -13.68 7.67
C CYS A 743 -11.05 -15.04 6.97
N SER A 744 -10.18 -15.10 5.97
CA SER A 744 -9.81 -16.33 5.29
C SER A 744 -8.43 -16.77 5.79
N ILE A 745 -8.30 -18.04 6.21
CA ILE A 745 -7.08 -18.57 6.82
C ILE A 745 -6.50 -19.71 5.98
N GLY A 746 -5.19 -19.69 5.76
CA GLY A 746 -4.44 -20.77 5.13
C GLY A 746 -3.42 -21.37 6.09
N ILE A 747 -3.33 -22.69 6.15
CA ILE A 747 -2.51 -23.40 7.13
C ILE A 747 -1.45 -24.24 6.42
N SER A 748 -0.18 -24.02 6.75
CA SER A 748 0.92 -24.93 6.40
C SER A 748 1.61 -25.45 7.67
N THR A 749 2.21 -26.65 7.60
CA THR A 749 2.87 -27.26 8.75
C THR A 749 4.28 -27.72 8.40
N TYR A 750 5.22 -27.54 9.32
CA TYR A 750 6.56 -28.11 9.23
C TYR A 750 6.59 -29.49 9.92
N PRO A 751 7.24 -30.50 9.34
CA PRO A 751 7.96 -30.51 8.06
C PRO A 751 7.12 -30.91 6.84
N ASP A 752 5.82 -31.18 7.03
CA ASP A 752 4.96 -31.85 6.04
C ASP A 752 4.73 -31.01 4.77
N HIS A 753 4.55 -29.69 4.93
CA HIS A 753 4.24 -28.74 3.86
C HIS A 753 5.41 -27.81 3.50
N GLY A 754 6.64 -28.09 3.98
CA GLY A 754 7.82 -27.27 3.69
C GLY A 754 8.93 -27.45 4.71
N LYS A 755 10.19 -27.23 4.30
CA LYS A 755 11.38 -27.41 5.16
C LYS A 755 12.08 -26.10 5.52
N ASP A 756 11.68 -25.01 4.91
CA ASP A 756 12.21 -23.67 5.06
C ASP A 756 11.06 -22.67 5.24
N ALA A 757 11.40 -21.50 5.79
CA ALA A 757 10.41 -20.46 6.14
C ALA A 757 9.66 -19.94 4.90
N GLU A 758 10.37 -19.75 3.78
CA GLU A 758 9.79 -19.21 2.54
C GLU A 758 8.75 -20.17 1.95
N THR A 759 9.08 -21.45 1.84
CA THR A 759 8.16 -22.49 1.35
C THR A 759 6.93 -22.61 2.24
N LEU A 760 7.08 -22.58 3.57
CA LEU A 760 5.94 -22.68 4.49
C LEU A 760 5.01 -21.45 4.39
N ILE A 761 5.56 -20.24 4.31
CA ILE A 761 4.77 -19.01 4.14
C ILE A 761 4.03 -19.04 2.80
N LYS A 762 4.72 -19.40 1.72
CA LYS A 762 4.13 -19.54 0.38
C LYS A 762 3.00 -20.57 0.35
N ASN A 763 3.20 -21.72 0.97
CA ASN A 763 2.19 -22.78 0.99
C ASN A 763 0.99 -22.42 1.88
N ALA A 764 1.21 -21.67 2.96
CA ALA A 764 0.12 -21.11 3.76
C ALA A 764 -0.67 -20.05 2.99
N ASP A 765 0.00 -19.21 2.19
CA ASP A 765 -0.64 -18.23 1.29
C ASP A 765 -1.54 -18.91 0.24
N VAL A 766 -1.01 -19.94 -0.46
CA VAL A 766 -1.80 -20.74 -1.42
C VAL A 766 -3.06 -21.33 -0.75
N ALA A 767 -2.92 -21.86 0.46
CA ALA A 767 -4.05 -22.41 1.21
C ALA A 767 -5.06 -21.31 1.62
N MET A 768 -4.60 -20.10 1.93
CA MET A 768 -5.47 -18.97 2.29
C MET A 768 -6.30 -18.52 1.09
N TYR A 769 -5.69 -18.43 -0.09
CA TYR A 769 -6.42 -18.18 -1.33
C TYR A 769 -7.44 -19.27 -1.66
N ALA A 770 -7.13 -20.54 -1.37
CA ALA A 770 -8.09 -21.63 -1.51
C ALA A 770 -9.29 -21.46 -0.57
N SER A 771 -9.08 -20.98 0.66
CA SER A 771 -10.17 -20.64 1.59
C SER A 771 -11.07 -19.51 1.06
N LYS A 772 -10.50 -18.48 0.43
CA LYS A 772 -11.29 -17.43 -0.23
C LYS A 772 -12.21 -18.00 -1.32
N GLY A 773 -11.73 -19.00 -2.07
CA GLY A 773 -12.50 -19.67 -3.12
C GLY A 773 -13.64 -20.56 -2.61
N LYS A 774 -13.59 -21.01 -1.35
CA LYS A 774 -14.61 -21.89 -0.73
C LYS A 774 -15.76 -21.12 -0.04
N GLY A 775 -15.87 -19.81 -0.27
CA GLY A 775 -16.94 -18.98 0.32
C GLY A 775 -16.49 -17.98 1.39
N ARG A 776 -15.17 -17.80 1.59
CA ARG A 776 -14.57 -16.91 2.62
C ARG A 776 -14.96 -17.33 4.05
N ASN A 777 -14.48 -16.62 5.08
CA ASN A 777 -14.76 -16.94 6.49
C ASN A 777 -14.48 -18.42 6.88
N THR A 778 -13.38 -18.98 6.36
CA THR A 778 -13.03 -20.39 6.57
C THR A 778 -11.52 -20.59 6.56
N PHE A 779 -11.07 -21.79 6.93
CA PHE A 779 -9.67 -22.18 6.88
C PHE A 779 -9.44 -23.38 5.96
N SER A 780 -8.26 -23.46 5.36
CA SER A 780 -7.83 -24.58 4.52
C SER A 780 -6.41 -24.97 4.86
N PHE A 781 -6.15 -26.27 4.91
CA PHE A 781 -4.79 -26.80 4.92
C PHE A 781 -4.22 -26.79 3.53
N PHE A 782 -2.93 -26.51 3.42
CA PHE A 782 -2.19 -26.69 2.18
C PHE A 782 -2.25 -28.15 1.72
N SER A 783 -2.50 -28.35 0.43
CA SER A 783 -2.25 -29.60 -0.28
C SER A 783 -1.51 -29.30 -1.59
N GLU A 784 -0.73 -30.27 -2.08
CA GLU A 784 0.02 -30.10 -3.33
C GLU A 784 -0.91 -29.79 -4.53
N ASP A 785 -2.12 -30.38 -4.54
CA ASP A 785 -3.16 -30.12 -5.54
C ASP A 785 -3.58 -28.64 -5.61
N MET A 786 -3.55 -27.91 -4.48
CA MET A 786 -3.89 -26.47 -4.47
C MET A 786 -2.85 -25.63 -5.22
N THR A 787 -1.59 -26.04 -5.21
CA THR A 787 -0.52 -25.33 -5.96
C THR A 787 -0.76 -25.49 -7.45
N ALA A 788 -1.12 -26.69 -7.91
CA ALA A 788 -1.46 -26.94 -9.30
C ALA A 788 -2.68 -26.13 -9.74
N GLN A 789 -3.73 -26.07 -8.91
CA GLN A 789 -4.93 -25.27 -9.18
C GLN A 789 -4.65 -23.76 -9.22
N ALA A 790 -3.76 -23.25 -8.37
CA ALA A 790 -3.37 -21.83 -8.39
C ALA A 790 -2.61 -21.47 -9.67
N ILE A 791 -1.70 -22.34 -10.12
CA ILE A 791 -0.99 -22.20 -11.40
C ILE A 791 -1.98 -22.29 -12.58
N GLU A 792 -2.90 -23.26 -12.56
CA GLU A 792 -3.96 -23.42 -13.57
C GLU A 792 -4.83 -22.15 -13.66
N ARG A 793 -5.23 -21.58 -12.52
CA ARG A 793 -6.00 -20.32 -12.47
C ARG A 793 -5.23 -19.15 -13.09
N LEU A 794 -3.94 -19.01 -12.78
CA LEU A 794 -3.10 -17.96 -13.37
C LEU A 794 -2.96 -18.13 -14.89
N GLN A 795 -2.76 -19.37 -15.35
CA GLN A 795 -2.69 -19.69 -16.78
C GLN A 795 -4.00 -19.38 -17.50
N LEU A 796 -5.15 -19.79 -16.94
CA LEU A 796 -6.47 -19.49 -17.50
C LEU A 796 -6.75 -17.98 -17.49
N GLY A 797 -6.39 -17.27 -16.41
CA GLY A 797 -6.56 -15.82 -16.30
C GLY A 797 -5.75 -15.03 -17.32
N ASN A 798 -4.51 -15.45 -17.59
CA ASN A 798 -3.68 -14.86 -18.65
C ASN A 798 -4.23 -15.18 -20.04
N SER A 799 -4.66 -16.42 -20.27
CA SER A 799 -5.16 -16.87 -21.58
C SER A 799 -6.48 -16.22 -21.98
N MET A 800 -7.33 -15.87 -21.00
CA MET A 800 -8.56 -15.09 -21.23
C MET A 800 -8.30 -13.70 -21.84
N ARG A 801 -7.13 -13.09 -21.59
CA ARG A 801 -6.78 -11.81 -22.24
C ARG A 801 -6.60 -12.05 -23.73
N GLY A 802 -7.47 -11.44 -24.54
CA GLY A 802 -7.52 -11.63 -25.99
C GLY A 802 -8.25 -12.90 -26.46
N ALA A 803 -8.79 -13.74 -25.57
CA ALA A 803 -9.58 -14.92 -25.98
C ALA A 803 -10.89 -14.53 -26.69
N MET A 804 -11.48 -13.38 -26.32
CA MET A 804 -12.62 -12.80 -27.03
C MET A 804 -12.24 -12.38 -28.46
N ASP A 805 -11.11 -11.69 -28.65
CA ASP A 805 -10.64 -11.26 -29.97
C ASP A 805 -10.31 -12.45 -30.89
N ARG A 806 -9.90 -13.57 -30.31
CA ARG A 806 -9.61 -14.84 -31.02
C ARG A 806 -10.85 -15.71 -31.28
N GLY A 807 -12.04 -15.30 -30.83
CA GLY A 807 -13.29 -16.04 -31.05
C GLY A 807 -13.34 -17.40 -30.34
N GLU A 808 -12.69 -17.53 -29.19
CA GLU A 808 -12.62 -18.79 -28.43
C GLU A 808 -13.90 -19.07 -27.61
N PHE A 809 -14.72 -18.05 -27.39
CA PHE A 809 -15.99 -18.15 -26.68
C PHE A 809 -17.16 -18.38 -27.64
N TYR A 810 -18.08 -19.25 -27.25
CA TYR A 810 -19.29 -19.53 -28.02
C TYR A 810 -20.47 -19.87 -27.09
N LEU A 811 -21.69 -19.66 -27.58
CA LEU A 811 -22.91 -20.01 -26.86
C LEU A 811 -23.43 -21.38 -27.28
N VAL A 812 -23.88 -22.14 -26.30
CA VAL A 812 -24.79 -23.27 -26.48
C VAL A 812 -26.09 -22.94 -25.73
N PHE A 813 -27.17 -23.60 -26.11
CA PHE A 813 -28.49 -23.30 -25.56
C PHE A 813 -29.17 -24.56 -25.09
N GLN A 814 -29.81 -24.48 -23.93
CA GLN A 814 -30.55 -25.60 -23.35
C GLN A 814 -32.04 -25.25 -23.28
N PRO A 815 -32.95 -26.13 -23.73
CA PRO A 815 -34.38 -25.86 -23.70
C PRO A 815 -34.97 -26.12 -22.32
N GLU A 816 -35.84 -25.22 -21.89
CA GLU A 816 -36.80 -25.43 -20.80
C GLU A 816 -38.13 -25.91 -21.40
N PHE A 817 -38.75 -26.90 -20.76
CA PHE A 817 -40.03 -27.46 -21.20
C PHE A 817 -41.14 -27.18 -20.21
N ASN A 818 -42.26 -26.73 -20.74
CA ASN A 818 -43.46 -26.58 -19.94
C ASN A 818 -44.10 -27.93 -19.65
N LEU A 819 -44.25 -28.28 -18.37
CA LEU A 819 -44.75 -29.59 -17.94
C LEU A 819 -46.21 -29.84 -18.32
N ARG A 820 -47.01 -28.79 -18.54
CA ARG A 820 -48.42 -28.90 -18.90
C ARG A 820 -48.63 -29.13 -20.39
N THR A 821 -47.85 -28.44 -21.23
CA THR A 821 -48.05 -28.43 -22.69
C THR A 821 -47.03 -29.29 -23.44
N GLY A 822 -45.90 -29.64 -22.81
CA GLY A 822 -44.79 -30.34 -23.45
C GLY A 822 -44.03 -29.49 -24.47
N ALA A 823 -44.39 -28.21 -24.63
CA ALA A 823 -43.72 -27.28 -25.53
C ALA A 823 -42.50 -26.62 -24.86
N VAL A 824 -41.57 -26.13 -25.68
CA VAL A 824 -40.42 -25.36 -25.19
C VAL A 824 -40.89 -23.99 -24.68
N SER A 825 -40.64 -23.69 -23.40
CA SER A 825 -41.03 -22.43 -22.76
C SER A 825 -39.95 -21.34 -22.90
N CYS A 826 -38.67 -21.72 -22.83
CA CYS A 826 -37.52 -20.81 -22.89
C CYS A 826 -36.27 -21.56 -23.40
N TRP A 827 -35.28 -20.83 -23.89
CA TRP A 827 -33.94 -21.35 -24.16
C TRP A 827 -32.90 -20.62 -23.30
N GLU A 828 -32.19 -21.34 -22.44
CA GLU A 828 -31.13 -20.77 -21.62
C GLU A 828 -29.81 -20.72 -22.41
N ALA A 829 -29.21 -19.53 -22.50
CA ALA A 829 -27.93 -19.31 -23.15
C ALA A 829 -26.76 -19.59 -22.20
N LEU A 830 -25.97 -20.61 -22.53
CA LEU A 830 -24.88 -21.11 -21.71
C LEU A 830 -23.54 -20.86 -22.40
N LEU A 831 -22.67 -20.10 -21.75
CA LEU A 831 -21.34 -19.77 -22.26
C LEU A 831 -20.40 -20.97 -22.25
N ARG A 832 -19.60 -21.13 -23.31
CA ARG A 832 -18.56 -22.17 -23.43
C ARG A 832 -17.26 -21.55 -23.92
N TRP A 833 -16.14 -22.06 -23.41
CA TRP A 833 -14.81 -21.61 -23.82
C TRP A 833 -14.01 -22.77 -24.42
N LYS A 834 -13.61 -22.62 -25.68
CA LYS A 834 -12.76 -23.56 -26.39
C LYS A 834 -11.32 -23.04 -26.41
N HIS A 835 -10.53 -23.47 -25.43
CA HIS A 835 -9.12 -23.14 -25.35
C HIS A 835 -8.32 -23.93 -26.41
N PRO A 836 -7.34 -23.33 -27.09
CA PRO A 836 -6.54 -24.01 -28.11
C PRO A 836 -5.74 -25.20 -27.57
N GLU A 837 -5.20 -25.09 -26.36
CA GLU A 837 -4.37 -26.13 -25.74
C GLU A 837 -5.12 -27.05 -24.76
N LEU A 838 -6.12 -26.51 -24.04
CA LEU A 838 -6.81 -27.22 -22.94
C LEU A 838 -8.14 -27.83 -23.39
N GLY A 839 -8.55 -27.58 -24.64
CA GLY A 839 -9.84 -28.03 -25.17
C GLY A 839 -11.01 -27.26 -24.55
N LEU A 840 -12.10 -27.96 -24.22
CA LEU A 840 -13.30 -27.33 -23.67
C LEU A 840 -13.12 -27.08 -22.17
N VAL A 841 -13.05 -25.80 -21.77
CA VAL A 841 -12.93 -25.40 -20.38
C VAL A 841 -14.34 -25.22 -19.78
N PRO A 842 -14.66 -25.88 -18.65
CA PRO A 842 -15.99 -25.79 -18.04
C PRO A 842 -16.25 -24.40 -17.41
N PRO A 843 -17.50 -23.90 -17.46
CA PRO A 843 -17.90 -22.61 -16.87
C PRO A 843 -17.45 -22.39 -15.43
N ASP A 844 -17.63 -23.40 -14.57
CA ASP A 844 -17.27 -23.36 -13.15
C ASP A 844 -15.79 -23.06 -12.89
N LYS A 845 -14.91 -23.32 -13.88
CA LYS A 845 -13.48 -23.01 -13.78
C LYS A 845 -13.16 -21.58 -14.19
N PHE A 846 -13.77 -21.06 -15.26
CA PHE A 846 -13.35 -19.80 -15.87
C PHE A 846 -14.23 -18.60 -15.46
N ILE A 847 -15.52 -18.79 -15.16
CA ILE A 847 -16.40 -17.68 -14.73
C ILE A 847 -15.89 -17.01 -13.45
N PRO A 848 -15.50 -17.74 -12.38
CA PRO A 848 -14.97 -17.09 -11.17
C PRO A 848 -13.68 -16.31 -11.41
N ILE A 849 -12.86 -16.76 -12.37
CA ILE A 849 -11.63 -16.05 -12.76
C ILE A 849 -12.00 -14.78 -13.53
N ALA A 850 -12.97 -14.86 -14.44
CA ALA A 850 -13.48 -13.73 -15.20
C ALA A 850 -14.12 -12.65 -14.29
N GLU A 851 -14.78 -13.06 -13.21
CA GLU A 851 -15.30 -12.13 -12.20
C GLU A 851 -14.17 -11.45 -11.43
N ALA A 852 -13.18 -12.23 -10.96
CA ALA A 852 -12.07 -11.72 -10.16
C ALA A 852 -11.17 -10.74 -10.92
N ASN A 853 -11.01 -10.91 -12.24
CA ASN A 853 -10.18 -10.04 -13.08
C ASN A 853 -10.98 -8.99 -13.88
N GLY A 854 -12.30 -8.91 -13.68
CA GLY A 854 -13.20 -7.94 -14.34
C GLY A 854 -13.57 -8.27 -15.78
N MET A 855 -13.07 -9.37 -16.36
CA MET A 855 -13.39 -9.81 -17.73
C MET A 855 -14.85 -10.27 -17.90
N ILE A 856 -15.55 -10.59 -16.81
CA ILE A 856 -16.96 -10.99 -16.85
C ILE A 856 -17.87 -9.90 -17.43
N VAL A 857 -17.46 -8.63 -17.34
CA VAL A 857 -18.21 -7.49 -17.86
C VAL A 857 -18.25 -7.49 -19.38
N PRO A 858 -17.11 -7.37 -20.10
CA PRO A 858 -17.12 -7.38 -21.56
C PRO A 858 -17.60 -8.73 -22.11
N LEU A 859 -17.31 -9.83 -21.41
CA LEU A 859 -17.79 -11.16 -21.79
C LEU A 859 -19.31 -11.26 -21.70
N GLY A 860 -19.90 -10.77 -20.61
CA GLY A 860 -21.34 -10.80 -20.42
C GLY A 860 -22.10 -9.83 -21.32
N GLU A 861 -21.52 -8.67 -21.68
CA GLU A 861 -22.05 -7.83 -22.76
C GLU A 861 -22.11 -8.60 -24.09
N TRP A 862 -21.02 -9.29 -24.45
CA TRP A 862 -20.97 -10.11 -25.65
C TRP A 862 -22.00 -11.25 -25.63
N VAL A 863 -22.15 -11.93 -24.48
CA VAL A 863 -23.16 -12.98 -24.29
C VAL A 863 -24.57 -12.43 -24.51
N LEU A 864 -24.91 -11.32 -23.85
CA LEU A 864 -26.23 -10.69 -23.95
C LEU A 864 -26.56 -10.32 -25.40
N ARG A 865 -25.62 -9.66 -26.09
CA ARG A 865 -25.77 -9.25 -27.48
C ARG A 865 -25.96 -10.45 -28.41
N THR A 866 -25.13 -11.48 -28.25
CA THR A 866 -25.16 -12.68 -29.09
C THR A 866 -26.43 -13.51 -28.85
N ALA A 867 -26.87 -13.64 -27.59
CA ALA A 867 -28.11 -14.33 -27.24
C ALA A 867 -29.34 -13.63 -27.85
N CYS A 868 -29.43 -12.30 -27.72
CA CYS A 868 -30.52 -11.53 -28.32
C CYS A 868 -30.54 -11.61 -29.85
N GLN A 869 -29.38 -11.61 -30.51
CA GLN A 869 -29.27 -11.80 -31.96
C GLN A 869 -29.79 -13.19 -32.40
N HIS A 870 -29.42 -14.25 -31.69
CA HIS A 870 -29.93 -15.59 -31.97
C HIS A 870 -31.44 -15.68 -31.77
N ALA A 871 -31.97 -15.13 -30.67
CA ALA A 871 -33.41 -15.09 -30.40
C ALA A 871 -34.18 -14.36 -31.50
N ARG A 872 -33.68 -13.22 -31.97
CA ARG A 872 -34.27 -12.50 -33.11
C ARG A 872 -34.27 -13.34 -34.39
N GLY A 873 -33.21 -14.10 -34.63
CA GLY A 873 -33.13 -15.05 -35.74
C GLY A 873 -34.22 -16.13 -35.67
N TRP A 874 -34.48 -16.67 -34.47
CA TRP A 874 -35.56 -17.65 -34.26
C TRP A 874 -36.93 -17.05 -34.53
N HIS A 875 -37.15 -15.80 -34.11
CA HIS A 875 -38.42 -15.09 -34.34
C HIS A 875 -38.66 -14.82 -35.82
N ALA A 876 -37.61 -14.48 -36.57
CA ALA A 876 -37.68 -14.32 -38.03
C ALA A 876 -38.03 -15.63 -38.74
N ALA A 877 -37.62 -16.78 -38.19
CA ALA A 877 -37.98 -18.11 -38.66
C ALA A 877 -39.37 -18.59 -38.19
N GLY A 878 -40.11 -17.76 -37.45
CA GLY A 878 -41.48 -18.05 -36.97
C GLY A 878 -41.58 -18.63 -35.56
N ASN A 879 -40.46 -18.87 -34.87
CA ASN A 879 -40.42 -19.42 -33.53
C ASN A 879 -40.26 -18.29 -32.50
N LYS A 880 -41.36 -17.82 -31.92
CA LYS A 880 -41.36 -16.73 -30.92
C LYS A 880 -41.18 -17.25 -29.50
N VAL A 881 -39.96 -17.69 -29.18
CA VAL A 881 -39.58 -18.17 -27.85
C VAL A 881 -38.64 -17.19 -27.14
N PRO A 882 -38.72 -17.05 -25.80
CA PRO A 882 -37.76 -16.28 -25.02
C PRO A 882 -36.36 -16.92 -24.95
N VAL A 883 -35.37 -16.10 -24.66
CA VAL A 883 -34.00 -16.52 -24.33
C VAL A 883 -33.64 -16.06 -22.91
N ALA A 884 -33.11 -16.96 -22.10
CA ALA A 884 -32.61 -16.67 -20.77
C ALA A 884 -31.09 -16.46 -20.78
N VAL A 885 -30.61 -15.46 -20.03
CA VAL A 885 -29.19 -15.11 -19.92
C VAL A 885 -28.82 -14.90 -18.46
N ASN A 886 -27.80 -15.64 -18.01
CA ASN A 886 -27.19 -15.50 -16.70
C ASN A 886 -26.45 -14.17 -16.52
N VAL A 887 -26.70 -13.47 -15.40
CA VAL A 887 -26.08 -12.19 -15.07
C VAL A 887 -25.23 -12.31 -13.82
N SER A 888 -23.94 -11.99 -13.93
CA SER A 888 -23.04 -12.00 -12.77
C SER A 888 -23.29 -10.83 -11.80
N ALA A 889 -22.89 -11.03 -10.55
CA ALA A 889 -22.95 -10.00 -9.52
C ALA A 889 -22.17 -8.72 -9.89
N VAL A 890 -21.04 -8.89 -10.57
CA VAL A 890 -20.16 -7.79 -10.99
C VAL A 890 -20.82 -6.97 -12.08
N GLN A 891 -21.46 -7.62 -13.05
CA GLN A 891 -22.20 -6.94 -14.13
C GLN A 891 -23.40 -6.16 -13.60
N PHE A 892 -24.18 -6.78 -12.71
CA PHE A 892 -25.38 -6.17 -12.15
C PHE A 892 -25.08 -4.88 -11.36
N ARG A 893 -23.90 -4.80 -10.72
CA ARG A 893 -23.47 -3.61 -9.97
C ARG A 893 -22.93 -2.48 -10.85
N GLN A 894 -22.73 -2.71 -12.16
CA GLN A 894 -22.21 -1.67 -13.02
C GLN A 894 -23.21 -0.54 -13.23
N ILE A 895 -22.72 0.69 -13.08
CA ILE A 895 -23.47 1.89 -13.43
C ILE A 895 -23.75 1.83 -14.94
N GLY A 896 -25.03 1.91 -15.33
CA GLY A 896 -25.45 1.85 -16.73
C GLY A 896 -25.79 0.45 -17.26
N PHE A 897 -25.89 -0.59 -16.41
CA PHE A 897 -26.31 -1.92 -16.87
C PHE A 897 -27.71 -1.91 -17.52
N CYS A 898 -28.67 -1.17 -16.96
CA CYS A 898 -30.00 -1.00 -17.58
C CYS A 898 -29.91 -0.37 -18.98
N ASP A 899 -29.05 0.64 -19.14
CA ASP A 899 -28.84 1.32 -20.42
C ASP A 899 -28.21 0.36 -21.44
N LEU A 900 -27.25 -0.46 -21.01
CA LEU A 900 -26.66 -1.51 -21.85
C LEU A 900 -27.71 -2.50 -22.35
N VAL A 901 -28.58 -3.00 -21.46
CA VAL A 901 -29.67 -3.92 -21.85
C VAL A 901 -30.60 -3.26 -22.87
N LYS A 902 -30.95 -1.99 -22.62
CA LYS A 902 -31.79 -1.20 -23.54
C LYS A 902 -31.14 -1.03 -24.91
N ASP A 903 -29.85 -0.70 -24.94
CA ASP A 903 -29.09 -0.53 -26.18
C ASP A 903 -29.00 -1.84 -26.97
N VAL A 904 -28.72 -2.96 -26.30
CA VAL A 904 -28.69 -4.29 -26.94
C VAL A 904 -30.06 -4.67 -27.52
N LEU A 905 -31.15 -4.42 -26.79
CA LEU A 905 -32.50 -4.69 -27.30
C LEU A 905 -32.84 -3.82 -28.52
N ASN A 906 -32.47 -2.53 -28.49
CA ASN A 906 -32.66 -1.63 -29.61
C ASN A 906 -31.84 -2.04 -30.85
N GLU A 907 -30.58 -2.44 -30.65
CA GLU A 907 -29.70 -2.86 -31.74
C GLU A 907 -30.13 -4.19 -32.38
N THR A 908 -30.58 -5.15 -31.57
CA THR A 908 -30.98 -6.48 -32.05
C THR A 908 -32.43 -6.51 -32.55
N GLY A 909 -33.26 -5.55 -32.12
CA GLY A 909 -34.69 -5.50 -32.45
C GLY A 909 -35.51 -6.61 -31.79
N LEU A 910 -35.00 -7.22 -30.71
CA LEU A 910 -35.75 -8.18 -29.90
C LEU A 910 -36.72 -7.42 -28.99
N TYR A 911 -37.98 -7.86 -28.91
CA TYR A 911 -38.91 -7.28 -27.95
C TYR A 911 -38.50 -7.66 -26.52
N PRO A 912 -38.52 -6.72 -25.54
CA PRO A 912 -38.04 -6.95 -24.18
C PRO A 912 -38.65 -8.17 -23.48
N GLU A 913 -39.92 -8.49 -23.78
CA GLU A 913 -40.67 -9.61 -23.19
C GLU A 913 -40.09 -11.01 -23.50
N TYR A 914 -39.20 -11.11 -24.50
CA TYR A 914 -38.51 -12.33 -24.90
C TYR A 914 -37.08 -12.42 -24.38
N LEU A 915 -36.62 -11.45 -23.60
CA LEU A 915 -35.37 -11.55 -22.85
C LEU A 915 -35.69 -11.86 -21.39
N GLU A 916 -35.09 -12.92 -20.87
CA GLU A 916 -35.12 -13.27 -19.46
C GLU A 916 -33.70 -13.15 -18.89
N LEU A 917 -33.56 -12.43 -17.77
CA LEU A 917 -32.30 -12.29 -17.06
C LEU A 917 -32.34 -13.11 -15.79
N GLU A 918 -31.39 -14.03 -15.65
CA GLU A 918 -31.24 -14.92 -14.52
C GLU A 918 -30.24 -14.32 -13.53
N ILE A 919 -30.66 -14.25 -12.26
CA ILE A 919 -29.92 -13.62 -11.18
C ILE A 919 -29.87 -14.57 -9.99
N THR A 920 -28.67 -14.87 -9.50
CA THR A 920 -28.50 -15.78 -8.37
C THR A 920 -29.07 -15.24 -7.06
N GLU A 921 -29.56 -16.12 -6.19
CA GLU A 921 -30.09 -15.78 -4.86
C GLU A 921 -29.09 -14.94 -4.03
N SER A 922 -27.81 -15.31 -4.04
CA SER A 922 -26.75 -14.60 -3.32
C SER A 922 -26.55 -13.17 -3.82
N LEU A 923 -26.77 -12.92 -5.11
CA LEU A 923 -26.74 -11.56 -5.65
C LEU A 923 -27.86 -10.73 -5.02
N LEU A 924 -29.05 -11.28 -4.82
CA LEU A 924 -30.20 -10.55 -4.28
C LEU A 924 -30.02 -10.15 -2.80
N LEU A 925 -29.29 -10.92 -2.00
CA LEU A 925 -29.16 -10.72 -0.53
C LEU A 925 -28.09 -9.69 -0.08
N ALA A 926 -27.10 -9.36 -0.91
CA ALA A 926 -25.97 -8.51 -0.49
C ALA A 926 -26.10 -6.97 -0.70
N THR A 927 -26.72 -6.17 0.18
CA THR A 927 -26.98 -4.68 0.16
C THR A 927 -28.31 -4.23 -0.48
N GLU A 928 -29.10 -3.48 0.30
CA GLU A 928 -30.57 -3.41 0.18
C GLU A 928 -31.14 -2.30 -0.74
N ASP A 929 -30.50 -1.13 -0.89
CA ASP A 929 -31.22 0.03 -1.47
C ASP A 929 -31.00 0.26 -2.98
N MET A 930 -29.81 0.01 -3.54
CA MET A 930 -29.50 0.33 -4.97
C MET A 930 -30.10 -0.67 -5.97
N ARG A 931 -30.57 -1.82 -5.50
CA ARG A 931 -30.90 -2.97 -6.38
C ARG A 931 -32.35 -3.04 -6.77
N PHE A 932 -33.23 -2.63 -5.85
CA PHE A 932 -34.65 -2.58 -6.13
C PHE A 932 -34.93 -1.64 -7.31
N GLU A 933 -34.23 -0.51 -7.39
CA GLU A 933 -34.38 0.44 -8.47
C GLU A 933 -33.96 -0.15 -9.83
N VAL A 934 -32.79 -0.80 -9.91
CA VAL A 934 -32.30 -1.46 -11.13
C VAL A 934 -33.27 -2.56 -11.58
N LEU A 935 -33.72 -3.43 -10.67
CA LEU A 935 -34.69 -4.47 -11.00
C LEU A 935 -36.04 -3.89 -11.45
N SER A 936 -36.48 -2.80 -10.82
CA SER A 936 -37.71 -2.09 -11.19
C SER A 936 -37.59 -1.42 -12.56
N GLN A 937 -36.44 -0.83 -12.88
CA GLN A 937 -36.14 -0.25 -14.19
C GLN A 937 -36.13 -1.33 -15.28
N LEU A 938 -35.49 -2.47 -15.04
CA LEU A 938 -35.50 -3.61 -15.97
C LEU A 938 -36.92 -4.16 -16.19
N LYS A 939 -37.71 -4.28 -15.12
CA LYS A 939 -39.13 -4.68 -15.23
C LYS A 939 -39.95 -3.66 -16.03
N THR A 940 -39.72 -2.36 -15.80
CA THR A 940 -40.38 -1.27 -16.53
C THR A 940 -40.00 -1.29 -18.02
N LEU A 941 -38.78 -1.73 -18.33
CA LEU A 941 -38.32 -1.95 -19.70
C LEU A 941 -39.06 -3.11 -20.40
N GLY A 942 -39.71 -4.00 -19.63
CA GLY A 942 -40.45 -5.17 -20.11
C GLY A 942 -39.65 -6.47 -20.14
N VAL A 943 -38.44 -6.48 -19.55
CA VAL A 943 -37.58 -7.67 -19.46
C VAL A 943 -38.07 -8.58 -18.33
N LYS A 944 -38.00 -9.91 -18.53
CA LYS A 944 -38.33 -10.90 -17.50
C LYS A 944 -37.15 -11.12 -16.56
N LEU A 945 -37.44 -11.30 -15.28
CA LEU A 945 -36.43 -11.51 -14.25
C LEU A 945 -36.67 -12.87 -13.57
N ALA A 946 -35.65 -13.71 -13.56
CA ALA A 946 -35.67 -15.03 -12.93
C ALA A 946 -34.65 -15.09 -11.80
N ILE A 947 -35.02 -15.74 -10.70
CA ILE A 947 -34.11 -16.06 -9.61
C ILE A 947 -33.50 -17.43 -9.87
N ASP A 948 -32.18 -17.49 -9.87
CA ASP A 948 -31.40 -18.70 -10.12
C ASP A 948 -30.73 -19.25 -8.85
N ASP A 949 -30.36 -20.54 -8.86
CA ASP A 949 -29.75 -21.31 -7.76
C ASP A 949 -30.52 -21.24 -6.42
N PHE A 950 -31.86 -21.16 -6.46
CA PHE A 950 -32.66 -20.93 -5.25
C PHE A 950 -32.63 -22.11 -4.28
N GLY A 951 -32.34 -21.83 -3.01
CA GLY A 951 -32.34 -22.79 -1.89
C GLY A 951 -30.95 -23.07 -1.30
N THR A 952 -29.88 -22.60 -1.94
CA THR A 952 -28.48 -22.81 -1.49
C THR A 952 -28.02 -21.78 -0.45
N GLY A 953 -28.81 -20.72 -0.20
CA GLY A 953 -28.50 -19.60 0.70
C GLY A 953 -29.51 -19.32 1.83
N TYR A 954 -29.28 -18.23 2.58
CA TYR A 954 -30.16 -17.76 3.66
C TYR A 954 -31.19 -16.74 3.13
N SER A 955 -32.23 -17.20 2.43
CA SER A 955 -33.30 -16.31 1.97
C SER A 955 -34.25 -15.88 3.10
N SER A 956 -34.49 -14.57 3.22
CA SER A 956 -35.63 -14.04 3.96
C SER A 956 -36.86 -13.98 3.06
N LEU A 957 -37.88 -14.79 3.37
CA LEU A 957 -39.18 -14.80 2.67
C LEU A 957 -39.82 -13.40 2.54
N SER A 958 -39.57 -12.52 3.52
CA SER A 958 -40.07 -11.14 3.49
C SER A 958 -39.50 -10.32 2.32
N TYR A 959 -38.26 -10.63 1.90
CA TYR A 959 -37.56 -9.93 0.82
C TYR A 959 -38.04 -10.43 -0.55
N LEU A 960 -38.19 -11.74 -0.69
CA LEU A 960 -38.66 -12.38 -1.93
C LEU A 960 -40.01 -11.82 -2.40
N LYS A 961 -40.93 -11.53 -1.45
CA LYS A 961 -42.24 -10.95 -1.71
C LYS A 961 -42.18 -9.55 -2.35
N GLN A 962 -41.13 -8.79 -2.09
CA GLN A 962 -41.00 -7.41 -2.56
C GLN A 962 -40.37 -7.35 -3.95
N LEU A 963 -39.59 -8.35 -4.35
CA LEU A 963 -38.81 -8.30 -5.59
C LEU A 963 -39.67 -8.38 -6.85
N PRO A 964 -39.37 -7.60 -7.90
CA PRO A 964 -40.11 -7.59 -9.16
C PRO A 964 -39.81 -8.78 -10.08
N VAL A 965 -39.60 -9.98 -9.54
CA VAL A 965 -39.27 -11.20 -10.29
C VAL A 965 -40.53 -11.91 -10.80
N SER A 966 -40.37 -12.74 -11.84
CA SER A 966 -41.47 -13.49 -12.47
C SER A 966 -41.28 -15.01 -12.43
N LYS A 967 -40.04 -15.47 -12.25
CA LYS A 967 -39.68 -16.89 -12.28
C LYS A 967 -38.68 -17.23 -11.17
N LEU A 968 -38.74 -18.44 -10.66
CA LEU A 968 -37.82 -19.02 -9.69
C LEU A 968 -37.31 -20.37 -10.22
N LYS A 969 -35.99 -20.54 -10.30
CA LYS A 969 -35.33 -21.79 -10.71
C LYS A 969 -34.83 -22.53 -9.47
N ILE A 970 -35.20 -23.80 -9.35
CA ILE A 970 -34.79 -24.68 -8.25
C ILE A 970 -33.44 -25.30 -8.63
N ASP A 971 -32.45 -25.08 -7.77
CA ASP A 971 -31.09 -25.59 -7.97
C ASP A 971 -31.08 -27.12 -8.12
N ARG A 972 -30.26 -27.62 -9.06
CA ARG A 972 -30.09 -29.06 -9.35
C ARG A 972 -29.78 -29.91 -8.12
N SER A 973 -29.16 -29.37 -7.09
CA SER A 973 -28.77 -30.11 -5.88
C SER A 973 -30.00 -30.65 -5.15
N PHE A 974 -31.14 -29.94 -5.14
CA PHE A 974 -32.40 -30.40 -4.57
C PHE A 974 -33.14 -31.41 -5.46
N VAL A 975 -32.92 -31.35 -6.79
CA VAL A 975 -33.59 -32.23 -7.77
C VAL A 975 -32.86 -33.57 -7.88
N ARG A 976 -31.53 -33.58 -7.76
CA ARG A 976 -30.70 -34.77 -7.94
C ARG A 976 -31.07 -35.89 -6.97
N ASP A 977 -31.34 -35.57 -5.71
CA ASP A 977 -31.49 -36.55 -4.63
C ASP A 977 -32.96 -36.80 -4.20
N LEU A 978 -33.94 -36.33 -5.01
CA LEU A 978 -35.41 -36.51 -4.87
C LEU A 978 -35.93 -37.96 -4.71
N HIS A 979 -35.07 -38.97 -4.77
CA HIS A 979 -35.45 -40.40 -4.69
C HIS A 979 -34.71 -41.15 -3.59
N ARG A 980 -33.74 -40.50 -2.93
CA ARG A 980 -32.86 -41.14 -1.93
C ARG A 980 -33.12 -40.64 -0.51
N ASN A 981 -33.62 -39.41 -0.36
CA ASN A 981 -33.82 -38.74 0.93
C ASN A 981 -35.21 -38.06 0.99
N GLY A 982 -36.12 -38.56 1.83
CA GLY A 982 -37.46 -37.96 1.99
C GLY A 982 -37.45 -36.51 2.53
N ASN A 983 -36.32 -36.01 3.02
CA ASN A 983 -36.17 -34.61 3.44
C ASN A 983 -36.06 -33.65 2.24
N GLU A 984 -35.43 -34.08 1.14
CA GLU A 984 -35.28 -33.24 -0.07
C GLU A 984 -36.54 -33.17 -0.91
N GLU A 985 -37.33 -34.24 -0.93
CA GLU A 985 -38.70 -34.21 -1.47
C GLU A 985 -39.55 -33.16 -0.75
N GLY A 986 -39.49 -33.13 0.59
CA GLY A 986 -40.20 -32.15 1.41
C GLY A 986 -39.78 -30.71 1.15
N ILE A 987 -38.47 -30.45 1.05
CA ILE A 987 -37.93 -29.11 0.75
C ILE A 987 -38.33 -28.66 -0.66
N THR A 988 -38.18 -29.52 -1.66
CA THR A 988 -38.54 -29.20 -3.05
C THR A 988 -40.04 -28.92 -3.18
N ALA A 989 -40.89 -29.72 -2.55
CA ALA A 989 -42.34 -29.48 -2.52
C ALA A 989 -42.68 -28.15 -1.83
N ALA A 990 -42.00 -27.81 -0.73
CA ALA A 990 -42.18 -26.55 -0.02
C ALA A 990 -41.77 -25.34 -0.89
N ILE A 991 -40.65 -25.43 -1.62
CA ILE A 991 -40.19 -24.37 -2.54
C ILE A 991 -41.22 -24.15 -3.66
N ILE A 992 -41.70 -25.23 -4.29
CA ILE A 992 -42.72 -25.16 -5.36
C ILE A 992 -43.99 -24.49 -4.82
N GLN A 993 -44.46 -24.89 -3.64
CA GLN A 993 -45.68 -24.34 -3.06
C GLN A 993 -45.51 -22.87 -2.65
N MET A 994 -44.36 -22.50 -2.11
CA MET A 994 -44.02 -21.12 -1.75
C MET A 994 -44.03 -20.21 -2.97
N ALA A 995 -43.36 -20.62 -4.06
CA ALA A 995 -43.29 -19.81 -5.28
C ALA A 995 -44.69 -19.58 -5.89
N LYS A 996 -45.57 -20.59 -5.86
CA LYS A 996 -46.98 -20.44 -6.25
C LYS A 996 -47.74 -19.46 -5.37
N CYS A 997 -47.51 -19.46 -4.06
CA CYS A 997 -48.12 -18.48 -3.14
C CYS A 997 -47.64 -17.04 -3.41
N LEU A 998 -46.53 -16.87 -4.13
CA LEU A 998 -45.97 -15.58 -4.54
C LEU A 998 -46.26 -15.25 -6.02
N ASP A 999 -47.10 -16.04 -6.69
CA ASP A 999 -47.42 -15.92 -8.12
C ASP A 999 -46.17 -15.98 -9.04
N LEU A 1000 -45.15 -16.75 -8.65
CA LEU A 1000 -43.94 -16.97 -9.44
C LEU A 1000 -44.02 -18.28 -10.22
N THR A 1001 -43.53 -18.27 -11.47
CA THR A 1001 -43.36 -19.49 -12.26
C THR A 1001 -42.18 -20.29 -11.72
N VAL A 1002 -42.30 -21.61 -11.61
CA VAL A 1002 -41.23 -22.46 -11.06
C VAL A 1002 -40.61 -23.35 -12.14
N THR A 1003 -39.29 -23.27 -12.28
CA THR A 1003 -38.51 -24.15 -13.15
C THR A 1003 -37.61 -25.05 -12.31
N ALA A 1004 -37.66 -26.36 -12.51
CA ALA A 1004 -36.75 -27.30 -11.82
C ALA A 1004 -35.58 -27.71 -12.73
N GLU A 1005 -34.35 -27.51 -12.24
CA GLU A 1005 -33.14 -27.79 -13.00
C GLU A 1005 -32.54 -29.17 -12.70
N GLY A 1006 -31.77 -29.71 -13.66
CA GLY A 1006 -31.03 -30.95 -13.45
C GLY A 1006 -31.91 -32.21 -13.45
N VAL A 1007 -33.04 -32.20 -14.16
CA VAL A 1007 -33.88 -33.40 -14.33
C VAL A 1007 -33.18 -34.42 -15.23
N GLU A 1008 -32.78 -35.55 -14.65
CA GLU A 1008 -31.99 -36.59 -15.31
C GLU A 1008 -32.77 -37.91 -15.50
N ASN A 1009 -33.82 -38.16 -14.72
CA ASN A 1009 -34.58 -39.41 -14.77
C ASN A 1009 -36.11 -39.20 -14.73
N GLU A 1010 -36.85 -40.21 -15.17
CA GLU A 1010 -38.32 -40.18 -15.27
C GLU A 1010 -39.01 -40.07 -13.91
N GLN A 1011 -38.39 -40.58 -12.85
CA GLN A 1011 -38.96 -40.56 -11.51
C GLN A 1011 -38.95 -39.12 -10.94
N GLN A 1012 -37.85 -38.37 -11.12
CA GLN A 1012 -37.77 -36.92 -10.83
C GLN A 1012 -38.86 -36.15 -11.58
N LEU A 1013 -39.04 -36.45 -12.87
CA LEU A 1013 -40.08 -35.83 -13.68
C LEU A 1013 -41.48 -36.11 -13.14
N GLN A 1014 -41.76 -37.35 -12.73
CA GLN A 1014 -43.05 -37.74 -12.17
C GLN A 1014 -43.33 -37.03 -10.83
N PHE A 1015 -42.34 -36.94 -9.94
CA PHE A 1015 -42.44 -36.21 -8.68
C PHE A 1015 -42.74 -34.72 -8.92
N LEU A 1016 -41.97 -34.05 -9.78
CA LEU A 1016 -42.15 -32.63 -10.10
C LEU A 1016 -43.54 -32.36 -10.71
N ARG A 1017 -44.06 -33.29 -11.51
CA ARG A 1017 -45.42 -33.22 -12.07
C ARG A 1017 -46.49 -33.39 -10.99
N GLN A 1018 -46.31 -34.30 -10.04
CA GLN A 1018 -47.23 -34.47 -8.90
C GLN A 1018 -47.28 -33.22 -8.00
N GLN A 1019 -46.13 -32.57 -7.81
CA GLN A 1019 -46.04 -31.28 -7.10
C GLN A 1019 -46.52 -30.09 -7.95
N HIS A 1020 -47.00 -30.33 -9.18
CA HIS A 1020 -47.46 -29.34 -10.13
C HIS A 1020 -46.41 -28.25 -10.41
N CYS A 1021 -45.13 -28.61 -10.62
CA CYS A 1021 -44.11 -27.70 -11.11
C CYS A 1021 -44.48 -27.19 -12.53
N ASP A 1022 -44.08 -25.98 -12.90
CA ASP A 1022 -44.50 -25.35 -14.16
C ASP A 1022 -43.61 -25.76 -15.34
N ASP A 1023 -42.30 -25.58 -15.19
CA ASP A 1023 -41.29 -25.84 -16.21
C ASP A 1023 -40.17 -26.75 -15.69
N VAL A 1024 -39.49 -27.47 -16.59
CA VAL A 1024 -38.37 -28.35 -16.26
C VAL A 1024 -37.22 -28.21 -17.26
N GLN A 1025 -36.01 -28.38 -16.74
CA GLN A 1025 -34.78 -28.38 -17.52
C GLN A 1025 -33.85 -29.49 -17.06
N GLY A 1026 -33.24 -30.21 -18.01
CA GLY A 1026 -32.28 -31.26 -17.65
C GLY A 1026 -31.92 -32.20 -18.79
N PHE A 1027 -30.97 -33.10 -18.51
CA PHE A 1027 -30.40 -34.02 -19.50
C PHE A 1027 -31.35 -35.13 -19.91
N LEU A 1028 -32.45 -35.36 -19.18
CA LEU A 1028 -33.51 -36.27 -19.60
C LEU A 1028 -34.09 -35.88 -20.97
N PHE A 1029 -34.20 -34.57 -21.23
CA PHE A 1029 -34.79 -34.05 -22.46
C PHE A 1029 -33.74 -33.73 -23.51
N SER A 1030 -32.79 -32.86 -23.16
CA SER A 1030 -31.72 -32.43 -24.05
C SER A 1030 -30.51 -31.95 -23.28
N LYS A 1031 -29.32 -32.28 -23.79
CA LYS A 1031 -28.09 -31.59 -23.42
C LYS A 1031 -28.08 -30.18 -24.04
N PRO A 1032 -27.22 -29.26 -23.58
CA PRO A 1032 -27.02 -27.99 -24.26
C PRO A 1032 -26.55 -28.18 -25.70
N LEU A 1033 -27.23 -27.52 -26.65
CA LEU A 1033 -27.03 -27.67 -28.09
C LEU A 1033 -26.49 -26.38 -28.71
N ARG A 1034 -25.75 -26.50 -29.82
CA ARG A 1034 -25.40 -25.31 -30.60
C ARG A 1034 -26.63 -24.80 -31.37
N ALA A 1035 -26.62 -23.52 -31.76
CA ALA A 1035 -27.76 -22.90 -32.45
C ALA A 1035 -28.16 -23.61 -33.76
N ASP A 1036 -27.21 -24.24 -34.45
CA ASP A 1036 -27.42 -25.03 -35.68
C ASP A 1036 -28.05 -26.42 -35.43
N GLN A 1037 -28.07 -26.87 -34.18
CA GLN A 1037 -28.55 -28.19 -33.77
C GLN A 1037 -29.89 -28.15 -33.03
N MET A 1038 -30.47 -26.96 -32.86
CA MET A 1038 -31.74 -26.78 -32.17
C MET A 1038 -32.91 -27.35 -32.97
N ASP A 1039 -33.77 -28.09 -32.28
CA ASP A 1039 -35.05 -28.53 -32.82
C ASP A 1039 -36.19 -27.88 -32.03
N PHE A 1040 -36.81 -26.86 -32.63
CA PHE A 1040 -37.96 -26.16 -32.05
C PHE A 1040 -39.26 -26.99 -32.11
N GLN A 1041 -39.28 -28.11 -32.83
CA GLN A 1041 -40.44 -29.02 -32.95
C GLN A 1041 -40.28 -30.32 -32.14
N SER A 1042 -39.29 -30.40 -31.25
CA SER A 1042 -38.87 -31.60 -30.48
C SER A 1042 -39.90 -32.73 -30.40
N ARG A 1043 -39.87 -33.63 -31.39
CA ARG A 1043 -40.74 -34.82 -31.43
C ARG A 1043 -40.42 -35.82 -30.32
N LYS A 1044 -39.20 -35.77 -29.75
CA LYS A 1044 -38.75 -36.65 -28.65
C LYS A 1044 -39.33 -36.24 -27.29
N ALA A 1045 -39.41 -34.95 -26.99
CA ALA A 1045 -40.09 -34.48 -25.78
C ALA A 1045 -41.59 -34.78 -25.87
N SER A 1046 -42.21 -34.51 -27.03
CA SER A 1046 -43.62 -34.85 -27.28
C SER A 1046 -43.92 -36.34 -27.09
N ALA A 1047 -43.03 -37.25 -27.54
CA ALA A 1047 -43.18 -38.69 -27.35
C ALA A 1047 -43.02 -39.14 -25.88
N LEU A 1048 -42.06 -38.58 -25.13
CA LEU A 1048 -41.87 -38.89 -23.70
C LEU A 1048 -43.03 -38.34 -22.85
N PHE A 1049 -43.52 -37.14 -23.17
CA PHE A 1049 -44.72 -36.55 -22.56
C PHE A 1049 -46.00 -37.32 -22.93
N GLU A 1050 -46.14 -37.80 -24.17
CA GLU A 1050 -47.26 -38.67 -24.59
C GLU A 1050 -47.25 -40.00 -23.82
N ILE A 1051 -46.11 -40.69 -23.72
CA ILE A 1051 -45.95 -41.95 -22.98
C ILE A 1051 -46.27 -41.76 -21.49
N LEU A 1052 -45.80 -40.66 -20.86
CA LEU A 1052 -46.08 -40.34 -19.45
C LEU A 1052 -47.50 -39.78 -19.22
N SER A 1053 -48.21 -39.35 -20.26
CA SER A 1053 -49.62 -38.94 -20.19
C SER A 1053 -50.60 -40.11 -20.37
N MET A 1054 -50.17 -41.19 -21.03
CA MET A 1054 -50.94 -42.43 -21.14
C MET A 1054 -50.91 -43.28 -19.86
N GLY A 1055 -49.97 -43.05 -18.93
CA GLY A 1055 -49.84 -43.79 -17.67
C GLY A 1055 -50.81 -43.42 -16.54
N ILE A 1056 -51.95 -42.76 -16.82
CA ILE A 1056 -53.02 -42.49 -15.82
C ILE A 1056 -54.26 -43.39 -16.06
N ALA A 1057 -54.18 -44.37 -16.98
CA ALA A 1057 -55.20 -45.39 -17.13
C ALA A 1057 -54.62 -46.79 -16.89
N ASP A 1058 -54.44 -47.13 -15.60
CA ASP A 1058 -54.81 -48.43 -15.01
C ASP A 1058 -54.83 -48.34 -13.48
#